data_AF-A0A1E4SW60-F1
#
_entry.id   AF-A0A1E4SW60-F1
#
_cell.length_a   1.000
_cell.length_b   1.000
_cell.length_c   1.000
_cell.angle_alpha   90.00
_cell.angle_beta   90.00
_cell.angle_gamma   90.00
#
_symmetry.space_group_name_H-M   'P 1'
#
loop_
_entity.id
_entity.type
_entity.pdbx_description
1 polymer ?
#
loop_
_entity_poly.entity_id
_entity_poly.type
_entity_poly.pdbx_seq_one_letter_code
_entity_poly.pdbx_strand_id
1 'polypeptide(L)'
;MNQQLIAQQINGNPVSISQADPNSLEARFAQENAETWIAIGTCADTIGNVEKAVEAFSTALRYTPNNPKALTQLANVYRTRDAFAEAADLYRRALSLDQNNGETWGLLGHCYLMLDDLQSAYTAYQQALLNLQNLSVPKLWHGIGILYDRYGSLEYAEEAFVRVLEMDPQFDKANEIYFRLGIIYKLQGKLSKALECFNYILSIPPAPLTQTDVWFQIGSVLEQNRDYNGAKEAYERVLQNNPNHSKVLQQLGCLYSQQEAPFHDLDIALQLLRQSIELNNTDAHSWYYLGRVYMSKQDYPNAYEAFQHAVNIDSRNPTFWCSIGVLYYKISQYKDALDAYTRAIRLNPYLSEVWYDLGTLYETCNNQIGDALDAYHRAASLDPNNPHIQERLMQLTKYQKEGGAPPPPPQSHHQLAMPSQQMVQQQQQQQQQQQQQQSTGPAPAPLQVGGGQQLPAAPSQVPPPPMHANISSAVVAPPAPVSEYVAPVSKQPVVDNVSAPAPAPVPAPAPTSAPAPVSVPVPASVPVPVAAQVAPAPALVPAPSTIELKPMEKEEVEEETNGASDKKEQEAAATTITEAPVRKIEEDEDYDDDDDDDDEVNGKEEEEKKKENEDPCMLTLSRTNRLYCSKLLRTFQSNSKRFLHANMSQLNLNDAKVTSIKPMNNDEARWIKLEKLEYLGPDNKERQWEMASRTTRPPGKDIDGVGIIAIVKNPQTGSKEIVLQKQFRPPVEGVCIEMPAGLLDANETLEQCALRELKEETGYIGTVLSSSPMIFNDPGFCNTNTVIVTVEVDMTDARNINPVSELEENEFIETFTVPLDKFYESLVELHEQGYKLDARVQNVAEGMRLAKSLLN
;
A
#
# COMPACT_ATOMS: atom_id res chain seq x y z
N MET A 1 53.06 -33.97 -22.87
CA MET A 1 52.91 -32.50 -22.77
C MET A 1 52.30 -32.01 -24.06
N ASN A 2 51.15 -31.32 -24.02
CA ASN A 2 50.45 -30.89 -25.23
C ASN A 2 50.14 -29.39 -25.15
N GLN A 3 50.95 -28.55 -25.81
CA GLN A 3 50.86 -27.09 -25.71
C GLN A 3 49.55 -26.52 -26.29
N GLN A 4 48.82 -27.31 -27.09
CA GLN A 4 47.55 -26.90 -27.69
C GLN A 4 46.39 -26.71 -26.68
N LEU A 5 46.39 -27.39 -25.52
CA LEU A 5 45.35 -27.14 -24.49
C LEU A 5 45.54 -25.78 -23.79
N ILE A 6 46.79 -25.38 -23.53
CA ILE A 6 47.11 -24.11 -22.84
C ILE A 6 46.63 -22.91 -23.68
N ALA A 7 46.71 -23.02 -25.01
CA ALA A 7 46.22 -21.98 -25.92
C ALA A 7 44.69 -21.75 -25.85
N GLN A 8 43.90 -22.76 -25.44
CA GLN A 8 42.44 -22.62 -25.30
C GLN A 8 42.02 -21.95 -23.99
N GLN A 9 42.85 -22.01 -22.93
CA GLN A 9 42.56 -21.33 -21.65
C GLN A 9 42.68 -19.80 -21.71
N ILE A 10 43.27 -19.25 -22.78
CA ILE A 10 43.46 -17.80 -22.95
C ILE A 10 42.24 -17.14 -23.66
N ASN A 11 41.51 -17.89 -24.49
CA ASN A 11 40.42 -17.37 -25.32
C ASN A 11 39.01 -17.71 -24.80
N GLY A 12 38.68 -17.20 -23.59
CA GLY A 12 37.33 -16.78 -23.17
C GLY A 12 36.16 -17.78 -23.09
N ASN A 13 36.21 -18.92 -23.75
CA ASN A 13 35.09 -19.88 -23.81
C ASN A 13 34.99 -20.69 -22.50
N PRO A 14 33.79 -20.84 -21.91
CA PRO A 14 33.60 -21.77 -20.82
C PRO A 14 33.78 -23.20 -21.34
N VAL A 15 34.74 -23.94 -20.76
CA VAL A 15 34.86 -25.37 -21.01
C VAL A 15 33.66 -26.04 -20.33
N SER A 16 32.84 -26.74 -21.11
CA SER A 16 31.71 -27.51 -20.57
C SER A 16 32.20 -28.75 -19.81
N ILE A 17 32.57 -28.58 -18.54
CA ILE A 17 32.99 -29.67 -17.64
C ILE A 17 31.74 -30.45 -17.16
N SER A 18 30.96 -30.96 -18.09
CA SER A 18 29.97 -32.00 -17.85
C SER A 18 30.66 -33.37 -18.02
N GLN A 19 30.62 -34.21 -16.98
CA GLN A 19 31.18 -35.58 -16.96
C GLN A 19 32.72 -35.71 -16.85
N ALA A 20 33.41 -34.80 -16.14
CA ALA A 20 34.73 -35.10 -15.58
C ALA A 20 34.60 -35.90 -14.26
N ASP A 21 35.52 -36.82 -13.99
CA ASP A 21 35.60 -37.53 -12.70
C ASP A 21 35.98 -36.52 -11.59
N PRO A 22 35.20 -36.39 -10.50
CA PRO A 22 35.51 -35.46 -9.41
C PRO A 22 36.82 -35.78 -8.67
N ASN A 23 37.34 -37.00 -8.77
CA ASN A 23 38.65 -37.37 -8.23
C ASN A 23 39.81 -37.19 -9.22
N SER A 24 39.54 -36.72 -10.44
CA SER A 24 40.59 -36.44 -11.43
C SER A 24 41.57 -35.38 -10.94
N LEU A 25 42.84 -35.50 -11.35
CA LEU A 25 43.87 -34.50 -11.05
C LEU A 25 43.50 -33.11 -11.59
N GLU A 26 42.76 -33.07 -12.69
CA GLU A 26 42.30 -31.86 -13.37
C GLU A 26 41.16 -31.17 -12.59
N ALA A 27 40.17 -31.92 -12.10
CA ALA A 27 39.13 -31.38 -11.21
C ALA A 27 39.72 -30.85 -9.90
N ARG A 28 40.66 -31.59 -9.29
CA ARG A 28 41.36 -31.14 -8.08
C ARG A 28 42.19 -29.87 -8.33
N PHE A 29 42.92 -29.78 -9.45
CA PHE A 29 43.65 -28.58 -9.81
C PHE A 29 42.72 -27.38 -10.07
N ALA A 30 41.56 -27.60 -10.70
CA ALA A 30 40.55 -26.56 -10.90
C ALA A 30 39.98 -26.04 -9.57
N GLN A 31 39.76 -26.92 -8.57
CA GLN A 31 39.35 -26.53 -7.23
C GLN A 31 40.41 -25.71 -6.51
N GLU A 32 41.66 -26.19 -6.42
CA GLU A 32 42.77 -25.49 -5.73
C GLU A 32 43.05 -24.12 -6.38
N ASN A 33 42.94 -24.03 -7.71
CA ASN A 33 43.00 -22.77 -8.46
C ASN A 33 41.83 -21.84 -8.11
N ALA A 34 40.59 -22.33 -8.05
CA ALA A 34 39.44 -21.53 -7.63
C ALA A 34 39.54 -21.05 -6.18
N GLU A 35 40.03 -21.88 -5.24
CA GLU A 35 40.29 -21.48 -3.86
C GLU A 35 41.41 -20.43 -3.76
N THR A 36 42.43 -20.51 -4.64
CA THR A 36 43.44 -19.46 -4.79
C THR A 36 42.84 -18.14 -5.29
N TRP A 37 41.94 -18.19 -6.30
CA TRP A 37 41.23 -17.00 -6.78
C TRP A 37 40.28 -16.40 -5.75
N ILE A 38 39.62 -17.21 -4.92
CA ILE A 38 38.84 -16.74 -3.76
C ILE A 38 39.76 -16.01 -2.77
N ALA A 39 40.93 -16.56 -2.44
CA ALA A 39 41.89 -15.91 -1.55
C ALA A 39 42.40 -14.56 -2.10
N ILE A 40 42.66 -14.48 -3.41
CA ILE A 40 43.00 -13.23 -4.11
C ILE A 40 41.84 -12.22 -4.03
N GLY A 41 40.61 -12.66 -4.28
CA GLY A 41 39.42 -11.81 -4.21
C GLY A 41 39.16 -11.25 -2.82
N THR A 42 39.24 -12.09 -1.78
CA THR A 42 39.12 -11.67 -0.38
C THR A 42 40.22 -10.68 0.00
N CYS A 43 41.46 -10.90 -0.46
CA CYS A 43 42.55 -9.94 -0.24
C CYS A 43 42.28 -8.59 -0.91
N ALA A 44 41.83 -8.59 -2.18
CA ALA A 44 41.44 -7.37 -2.90
C ALA A 44 40.29 -6.62 -2.21
N ASP A 45 39.28 -7.33 -1.71
CA ASP A 45 38.15 -6.77 -0.96
C ASP A 45 38.62 -6.12 0.36
N THR A 46 39.47 -6.80 1.14
CA THR A 46 40.05 -6.20 2.38
C THR A 46 40.96 -5.00 2.13
N ILE A 47 41.44 -4.80 0.89
CA ILE A 47 42.21 -3.63 0.44
C ILE A 47 41.28 -2.52 -0.09
N GLY A 48 39.98 -2.79 -0.24
CA GLY A 48 39.01 -1.89 -0.86
C GLY A 48 39.10 -1.83 -2.40
N ASN A 49 39.79 -2.78 -3.04
CA ASN A 49 39.88 -2.85 -4.50
C ASN A 49 38.74 -3.71 -5.08
N VAL A 50 37.56 -3.11 -5.10
CA VAL A 50 36.29 -3.76 -5.46
C VAL A 50 36.32 -4.38 -6.86
N GLU A 51 36.94 -3.71 -7.83
CA GLU A 51 37.04 -4.19 -9.22
C GLU A 51 37.82 -5.51 -9.30
N LYS A 52 38.97 -5.62 -8.61
CA LYS A 52 39.74 -6.87 -8.56
C LYS A 52 39.09 -7.95 -7.71
N ALA A 53 38.31 -7.58 -6.69
CA ALA A 53 37.50 -8.56 -5.96
C ALA A 53 36.46 -9.21 -6.88
N VAL A 54 35.72 -8.42 -7.65
CA VAL A 54 34.77 -8.93 -8.67
C VAL A 54 35.48 -9.75 -9.75
N GLU A 55 36.61 -9.28 -10.29
CA GLU A 55 37.40 -10.02 -11.29
C GLU A 55 37.88 -11.37 -10.75
N ALA A 56 38.43 -11.41 -9.52
CA ALA A 56 38.95 -12.62 -8.91
C ALA A 56 37.84 -13.63 -8.54
N PHE A 57 36.75 -13.19 -7.91
CA PHE A 57 35.64 -14.08 -7.57
C PHE A 57 34.90 -14.58 -8.80
N SER A 58 34.67 -13.74 -9.82
CA SER A 58 34.08 -14.20 -11.10
C SER A 58 35.02 -15.15 -11.85
N THR A 59 36.34 -14.98 -11.74
CA THR A 59 37.33 -15.93 -12.27
C THR A 59 37.31 -17.26 -11.52
N ALA A 60 37.18 -17.27 -10.18
CA ALA A 60 36.95 -18.50 -9.41
C ALA A 60 35.71 -19.26 -9.89
N LEU A 61 34.61 -18.55 -10.17
CA LEU A 61 33.37 -19.12 -10.71
C LEU A 61 33.49 -19.64 -12.16
N ARG A 62 34.48 -19.18 -12.95
CA ARG A 62 34.77 -19.77 -14.27
C ARG A 62 35.41 -21.16 -14.15
N TYR A 63 36.22 -21.40 -13.12
CA TYR A 63 36.83 -22.71 -12.86
C TYR A 63 35.92 -23.65 -12.06
N THR A 64 35.17 -23.12 -11.10
CA THR A 64 34.18 -23.88 -10.31
C THR A 64 32.85 -23.12 -10.23
N PRO A 65 31.91 -23.30 -11.18
CA PRO A 65 30.64 -22.57 -11.21
C PRO A 65 29.73 -22.78 -10.00
N ASN A 66 29.84 -23.94 -9.36
CA ASN A 66 29.02 -24.37 -8.22
C ASN A 66 29.79 -24.30 -6.89
N ASN A 67 30.51 -23.20 -6.66
CA ASN A 67 31.26 -22.98 -5.41
C ASN A 67 30.52 -21.97 -4.52
N PRO A 68 29.86 -22.39 -3.43
CA PRO A 68 29.04 -21.50 -2.62
C PRO A 68 29.87 -20.40 -1.93
N LYS A 69 31.14 -20.66 -1.58
CA LYS A 69 32.02 -19.63 -1.01
C LYS A 69 32.29 -18.50 -1.99
N ALA A 70 32.56 -18.82 -3.27
CA ALA A 70 32.76 -17.82 -4.31
C ALA A 70 31.47 -17.03 -4.62
N LEU A 71 30.31 -17.70 -4.62
CA LEU A 71 29.00 -17.06 -4.81
C LEU A 71 28.68 -16.08 -3.66
N THR A 72 28.76 -16.52 -2.42
CA THR A 72 28.45 -15.68 -1.24
C THR A 72 29.43 -14.50 -1.10
N GLN A 73 30.71 -14.67 -1.42
CA GLN A 73 31.66 -13.54 -1.38
C GLN A 73 31.48 -12.56 -2.54
N LEU A 74 31.18 -13.03 -3.76
CA LEU A 74 30.82 -12.13 -4.85
C LEU A 74 29.52 -11.37 -4.54
N ALA A 75 28.53 -12.04 -3.95
CA ALA A 75 27.29 -11.42 -3.49
C ALA A 75 27.53 -10.36 -2.39
N ASN A 76 28.45 -10.60 -1.45
CA ASN A 76 28.87 -9.60 -0.47
C ASN A 76 29.43 -8.33 -1.14
N VAL A 77 30.23 -8.48 -2.20
CA VAL A 77 30.80 -7.35 -2.95
C VAL A 77 29.74 -6.59 -3.75
N TYR A 78 28.74 -7.26 -4.33
CA TYR A 78 27.61 -6.56 -4.95
C TYR A 78 26.75 -5.83 -3.90
N ARG A 79 26.51 -6.46 -2.74
CA ARG A 79 25.75 -5.88 -1.62
C ARG A 79 26.44 -4.67 -0.98
N THR A 80 27.78 -4.54 -1.06
CA THR A 80 28.51 -3.32 -0.63
C THR A 80 28.61 -2.24 -1.71
N ARG A 81 28.13 -2.51 -2.93
CA ARG A 81 27.93 -1.53 -4.02
C ARG A 81 26.45 -1.14 -4.19
N ASP A 82 25.59 -1.48 -3.22
CA ASP A 82 24.13 -1.35 -3.27
C ASP A 82 23.43 -2.05 -4.46
N ALA A 83 24.13 -3.00 -5.10
CA ALA A 83 23.61 -3.84 -6.20
C ALA A 83 22.85 -5.05 -5.62
N PHE A 84 21.72 -4.77 -4.97
CA PHE A 84 20.98 -5.75 -4.16
C PHE A 84 20.31 -6.87 -4.98
N ALA A 85 19.95 -6.62 -6.24
CA ALA A 85 19.33 -7.63 -7.11
C ALA A 85 20.34 -8.72 -7.51
N GLU A 86 21.51 -8.31 -7.99
CA GLU A 86 22.62 -9.19 -8.37
C GLU A 86 23.17 -9.95 -7.15
N ALA A 87 23.24 -9.28 -5.99
CA ALA A 87 23.56 -9.94 -4.73
C ALA A 87 22.52 -11.01 -4.35
N ALA A 88 21.21 -10.70 -4.46
CA ALA A 88 20.15 -11.66 -4.16
C ALA A 88 20.20 -12.89 -5.08
N ASP A 89 20.46 -12.73 -6.38
CA ASP A 89 20.64 -13.85 -7.31
C ASP A 89 21.82 -14.74 -6.96
N LEU A 90 22.95 -14.15 -6.57
CA LEU A 90 24.14 -14.91 -6.17
C LEU A 90 23.94 -15.62 -4.83
N TYR A 91 23.26 -15.00 -3.85
CA TYR A 91 22.86 -15.67 -2.61
C TYR A 91 21.83 -16.78 -2.87
N ARG A 92 20.82 -16.59 -3.74
CA ARG A 92 19.89 -17.66 -4.18
C ARG A 92 20.64 -18.86 -4.76
N ARG A 93 21.62 -18.61 -5.63
CA ARG A 93 22.48 -19.66 -6.20
C ARG A 93 23.35 -20.35 -5.14
N ALA A 94 23.89 -19.63 -4.16
CA ALA A 94 24.63 -20.24 -3.05
C ALA A 94 23.73 -21.15 -2.21
N LEU A 95 22.51 -20.71 -1.89
CA LEU A 95 21.53 -21.47 -1.10
C LEU A 95 20.97 -22.69 -1.84
N SER A 96 20.95 -22.71 -3.17
CA SER A 96 20.65 -23.93 -3.94
C SER A 96 21.73 -25.03 -3.84
N LEU A 97 22.90 -24.70 -3.28
CA LEU A 97 24.01 -25.64 -3.03
C LEU A 97 24.17 -25.96 -1.53
N ASP A 98 23.88 -24.99 -0.65
CA ASP A 98 23.91 -25.12 0.80
C ASP A 98 22.67 -24.45 1.43
N GLN A 99 21.56 -25.21 1.51
CA GLN A 99 20.29 -24.71 2.06
C GLN A 99 20.36 -24.47 3.59
N ASN A 100 21.33 -25.06 4.28
CA ASN A 100 21.47 -24.98 5.74
C ASN A 100 22.23 -23.70 6.18
N ASN A 101 22.55 -22.81 5.25
CA ASN A 101 23.38 -21.64 5.51
C ASN A 101 22.57 -20.46 6.08
N GLY A 102 22.28 -20.51 7.39
CA GLY A 102 21.49 -19.49 8.08
C GLY A 102 22.01 -18.06 7.97
N GLU A 103 23.34 -17.86 7.86
CA GLU A 103 23.94 -16.55 7.61
C GLU A 103 23.63 -16.03 6.20
N THR A 104 23.74 -16.88 5.18
CA THR A 104 23.41 -16.52 3.79
C THR A 104 21.92 -16.26 3.61
N TRP A 105 21.04 -16.98 4.31
CA TRP A 105 19.61 -16.65 4.40
C TRP A 105 19.36 -15.27 5.00
N GLY A 106 20.08 -14.90 6.06
CA GLY A 106 20.01 -13.56 6.68
C GLY A 106 20.49 -12.44 5.73
N LEU A 107 21.56 -12.69 4.97
CA LEU A 107 22.06 -11.75 3.95
C LEU A 107 21.09 -11.60 2.77
N LEU A 108 20.46 -12.70 2.32
CA LEU A 108 19.43 -12.66 1.29
C LEU A 108 18.18 -11.90 1.76
N GLY A 109 17.71 -12.13 3.00
CA GLY A 109 16.60 -11.39 3.59
C GLY A 109 16.86 -9.89 3.68
N HIS A 110 18.10 -9.50 3.99
CA HIS A 110 18.51 -8.09 3.94
C HIS A 110 18.47 -7.53 2.51
N CYS A 111 18.89 -8.29 1.49
CA CYS A 111 18.82 -7.81 0.10
C CYS A 111 17.37 -7.62 -0.36
N TYR A 112 16.47 -8.55 -0.06
CA TYR A 112 15.03 -8.38 -0.34
C TYR A 112 14.43 -7.18 0.40
N LEU A 113 14.81 -6.94 1.66
CA LEU A 113 14.39 -5.75 2.42
C LEU A 113 14.89 -4.44 1.78
N MET A 114 16.06 -4.43 1.15
CA MET A 114 16.57 -3.26 0.41
C MET A 114 15.90 -3.09 -0.96
N LEU A 115 15.37 -4.17 -1.54
CA LEU A 115 14.54 -4.18 -2.75
C LEU A 115 13.04 -3.92 -2.47
N ASP A 116 12.66 -3.72 -1.21
CA ASP A 116 11.29 -3.60 -0.69
C ASP A 116 10.37 -4.82 -0.92
N ASP A 117 10.94 -5.98 -1.28
CA ASP A 117 10.24 -7.27 -1.27
C ASP A 117 10.13 -7.80 0.17
N LEU A 118 9.19 -7.24 0.92
CA LEU A 118 8.95 -7.59 2.32
C LEU A 118 8.59 -9.08 2.49
N GLN A 119 7.91 -9.67 1.51
CA GLN A 119 7.43 -11.06 1.59
C GLN A 119 8.58 -12.07 1.44
N SER A 120 9.46 -11.87 0.45
CA SER A 120 10.66 -12.69 0.32
C SER A 120 11.67 -12.40 1.44
N ALA A 121 11.74 -11.17 1.94
CA ALA A 121 12.55 -10.82 3.11
C ALA A 121 12.08 -11.58 4.37
N TYR A 122 10.77 -11.61 4.63
CA TYR A 122 10.18 -12.39 5.73
C TYR A 122 10.52 -13.88 5.62
N THR A 123 10.28 -14.48 4.44
CA THR A 123 10.58 -15.91 4.22
C THR A 123 12.07 -16.21 4.37
N ALA A 124 12.96 -15.34 3.86
CA ALA A 124 14.40 -15.52 4.02
C ALA A 124 14.87 -15.37 5.48
N TYR A 125 14.34 -14.42 6.25
CA TYR A 125 14.63 -14.32 7.69
C TYR A 125 14.04 -15.49 8.50
N GLN A 126 12.89 -16.04 8.11
CA GLN A 126 12.37 -17.28 8.70
C GLN A 126 13.32 -18.46 8.48
N GLN A 127 13.83 -18.63 7.25
CA GLN A 127 14.83 -19.65 6.96
C GLN A 127 16.17 -19.38 7.67
N ALA A 128 16.56 -18.11 7.87
CA ALA A 128 17.74 -17.77 8.65
C ALA A 128 17.61 -18.26 10.10
N LEU A 129 16.50 -17.93 10.78
CA LEU A 129 16.26 -18.31 12.17
C LEU A 129 16.08 -19.83 12.37
N LEU A 130 15.62 -20.57 11.36
CA LEU A 130 15.54 -22.03 11.39
C LEU A 130 16.91 -22.72 11.25
N ASN A 131 17.85 -22.10 10.53
CA ASN A 131 19.15 -22.70 10.19
C ASN A 131 20.33 -22.17 11.02
N LEU A 132 20.16 -21.06 11.75
CA LEU A 132 21.19 -20.50 12.62
C LEU A 132 21.34 -21.25 13.95
N GLN A 133 22.54 -21.79 14.19
CA GLN A 133 22.91 -22.40 15.48
C GLN A 133 23.09 -21.38 16.61
N ASN A 134 23.38 -20.12 16.26
CA ASN A 134 23.47 -19.00 17.19
C ASN A 134 22.55 -17.88 16.73
N LEU A 135 21.59 -17.51 17.57
CA LEU A 135 20.60 -16.46 17.32
C LEU A 135 21.10 -15.08 17.77
N SER A 136 22.24 -15.01 18.46
CA SER A 136 22.87 -13.77 18.91
C SER A 136 23.63 -13.09 17.76
N VAL A 137 22.87 -12.57 16.79
CA VAL A 137 23.37 -11.88 15.59
C VAL A 137 22.69 -10.51 15.49
N PRO A 138 23.28 -9.44 16.07
CA PRO A 138 22.68 -8.10 16.08
C PRO A 138 22.26 -7.57 14.71
N LYS A 139 23.06 -7.84 13.67
CA LYS A 139 22.78 -7.41 12.28
C LYS A 139 21.55 -8.10 11.67
N LEU A 140 21.21 -9.31 12.09
CA LEU A 140 19.99 -10.03 11.67
C LEU A 140 18.76 -9.44 12.36
N TRP A 141 18.79 -9.33 13.70
CA TRP A 141 17.67 -8.77 14.47
C TRP A 141 17.37 -7.32 14.11
N HIS A 142 18.38 -6.54 13.74
CA HIS A 142 18.21 -5.19 13.19
C HIS A 142 17.43 -5.19 11.85
N GLY A 143 17.73 -6.13 10.95
CA GLY A 143 16.98 -6.31 9.69
C GLY A 143 15.55 -6.78 9.93
N ILE A 144 15.33 -7.70 10.86
CA ILE A 144 14.01 -8.16 11.30
C ILE A 144 13.20 -7.00 11.93
N GLY A 145 13.83 -6.15 12.73
CA GLY A 145 13.20 -4.95 13.30
C GLY A 145 12.70 -4.00 12.21
N ILE A 146 13.54 -3.68 11.22
CA ILE A 146 13.15 -2.84 10.08
C ILE A 146 12.06 -3.50 9.22
N LEU A 147 12.06 -4.83 9.09
CA LEU A 147 11.01 -5.54 8.38
C LEU A 147 9.64 -5.39 9.09
N TYR A 148 9.57 -5.59 10.40
CA TYR A 148 8.33 -5.39 11.16
C TYR A 148 7.92 -3.91 11.24
N ASP A 149 8.88 -2.98 11.29
CA ASP A 149 8.67 -1.52 11.20
C ASP A 149 7.97 -1.16 9.87
N ARG A 150 8.43 -1.72 8.74
CA ARG A 150 7.76 -1.55 7.42
C ARG A 150 6.40 -2.24 7.32
N TYR A 151 6.22 -3.43 7.88
CA TYR A 151 4.90 -4.07 7.99
C TYR A 151 3.96 -3.36 9.01
N GLY A 152 4.43 -2.35 9.75
CA GLY A 152 3.66 -1.66 10.79
C GLY A 152 3.32 -2.53 12.01
N SER A 153 4.05 -3.63 12.22
CA SER A 153 3.90 -4.54 13.36
C SER A 153 4.73 -4.05 14.55
N LEU A 154 4.28 -2.95 15.16
CA LEU A 154 5.02 -2.15 16.14
C LEU A 154 5.59 -2.96 17.32
N GLU A 155 4.83 -3.94 17.83
CA GLU A 155 5.22 -4.77 18.97
C GLU A 155 6.39 -5.72 18.64
N TYR A 156 6.40 -6.29 17.43
CA TYR A 156 7.48 -7.16 16.97
C TYR A 156 8.70 -6.35 16.52
N ALA A 157 8.50 -5.12 16.03
CA ALA A 157 9.58 -4.17 15.79
C ALA A 157 10.26 -3.75 17.11
N GLU A 158 9.48 -3.37 18.14
CA GLU A 158 9.95 -3.09 19.51
C GLU A 158 10.79 -4.24 20.05
N GLU A 159 10.27 -5.47 20.02
CA GLU A 159 10.96 -6.64 20.56
C GLU A 159 12.27 -6.96 19.81
N ALA A 160 12.26 -6.86 18.47
CA ALA A 160 13.46 -7.10 17.65
C ALA A 160 14.54 -6.02 17.86
N PHE A 161 14.15 -4.74 17.94
CA PHE A 161 15.08 -3.64 18.17
C PHE A 161 15.66 -3.63 19.59
N VAL A 162 14.86 -3.95 20.62
CA VAL A 162 15.35 -4.10 22.00
C VAL A 162 16.37 -5.23 22.07
N ARG A 163 16.13 -6.39 21.44
CA ARG A 163 17.11 -7.49 21.38
C ARG A 163 18.45 -7.06 20.81
N VAL A 164 18.50 -6.18 19.79
CA VAL A 164 19.76 -5.67 19.24
C VAL A 164 20.58 -4.95 20.32
N LEU A 165 19.93 -4.07 21.08
CA LEU A 165 20.57 -3.27 22.14
C LEU A 165 20.93 -4.11 23.38
N GLU A 166 20.19 -5.20 23.65
CA GLU A 166 20.52 -6.18 24.70
C GLU A 166 21.75 -7.04 24.34
N MET A 167 21.89 -7.43 23.07
CA MET A 167 23.04 -8.21 22.57
C MET A 167 24.30 -7.36 22.37
N ASP A 168 24.15 -6.13 21.86
CA ASP A 168 25.24 -5.21 21.57
C ASP A 168 24.87 -3.74 21.91
N PRO A 169 25.15 -3.29 23.14
CA PRO A 169 24.95 -1.90 23.57
C PRO A 169 25.85 -0.86 22.88
N GLN A 170 26.74 -1.27 21.97
CA GLN A 170 27.63 -0.38 21.20
C GLN A 170 27.48 -0.59 19.68
N PHE A 171 26.38 -1.21 19.26
CA PHE A 171 26.09 -1.50 17.85
C PHE A 171 26.19 -0.26 16.97
N ASP A 172 26.80 -0.40 15.77
CA ASP A 172 27.09 0.70 14.82
C ASP A 172 25.89 1.65 14.56
N LYS A 173 24.66 1.12 14.66
CA LYS A 173 23.39 1.81 14.40
C LYS A 173 22.53 2.06 15.65
N ALA A 174 23.07 1.94 16.87
CA ALA A 174 22.31 2.08 18.11
C ALA A 174 21.46 3.36 18.16
N ASN A 175 21.97 4.51 17.70
CA ASN A 175 21.21 5.76 17.70
C ASN A 175 20.10 5.78 16.62
N GLU A 176 20.25 5.07 15.50
CA GLU A 176 19.15 4.86 14.54
C GLU A 176 18.05 4.01 15.19
N ILE A 177 18.43 2.96 15.94
CA ILE A 177 17.50 2.10 16.67
C ILE A 177 16.76 2.88 17.76
N TYR A 178 17.45 3.71 18.54
CA TYR A 178 16.80 4.59 19.52
C TYR A 178 15.85 5.60 18.87
N PHE A 179 16.17 6.14 17.68
CA PHE A 179 15.24 6.99 16.93
C PHE A 179 13.98 6.21 16.50
N ARG A 180 14.14 5.00 15.93
CA ARG A 180 13.02 4.14 15.54
C ARG A 180 12.16 3.74 16.75
N LEU A 181 12.79 3.28 17.84
CA LEU A 181 12.10 2.98 19.09
C LEU A 181 11.37 4.21 19.65
N GLY A 182 11.95 5.41 19.56
CA GLY A 182 11.26 6.66 19.94
C GLY A 182 9.98 6.89 19.14
N ILE A 183 9.99 6.64 17.83
CA ILE A 183 8.80 6.73 16.97
C ILE A 183 7.78 5.62 17.26
N ILE A 184 8.23 4.37 17.43
CA ILE A 184 7.39 3.21 17.77
C ILE A 184 6.70 3.44 19.12
N TYR A 185 7.44 3.84 20.16
CA TYR A 185 6.90 4.18 21.47
C TYR A 185 5.94 5.36 21.40
N LYS A 186 6.19 6.36 20.55
CA LYS A 186 5.26 7.47 20.29
C LYS A 186 3.93 6.93 19.73
N LEU A 187 3.98 6.12 18.67
CA LEU A 187 2.80 5.50 18.03
C LEU A 187 2.02 4.56 18.96
N GLN A 188 2.69 3.85 19.87
CA GLN A 188 2.08 3.01 20.90
C GLN A 188 1.55 3.80 22.13
N GLY A 189 1.69 5.13 22.17
CA GLY A 189 1.31 5.94 23.34
C GLY A 189 2.21 5.78 24.57
N LYS A 190 3.37 5.12 24.45
CA LYS A 190 4.38 4.93 25.50
C LYS A 190 5.27 6.19 25.63
N LEU A 191 4.64 7.35 25.81
CA LEU A 191 5.26 8.68 25.61
C LEU A 191 6.51 8.92 26.47
N SER A 192 6.56 8.42 27.71
CA SER A 192 7.74 8.51 28.58
C SER A 192 8.97 7.82 27.97
N LYS A 193 8.82 6.57 27.50
CA LYS A 193 9.88 5.83 26.81
C LYS A 193 10.32 6.53 25.52
N ALA A 194 9.38 7.15 24.80
CA ALA A 194 9.70 7.92 23.59
C ALA A 194 10.61 9.13 23.93
N LEU A 195 10.29 9.88 24.99
CA LEU A 195 11.15 10.96 25.50
C LEU A 195 12.52 10.45 25.96
N GLU A 196 12.60 9.32 26.66
CA GLU A 196 13.88 8.72 27.05
C GLU A 196 14.77 8.42 25.82
N CYS A 197 14.20 7.82 24.78
CA CYS A 197 14.92 7.51 23.54
C CYS A 197 15.38 8.77 22.78
N PHE A 198 14.51 9.79 22.66
CA PHE A 198 14.88 11.03 21.97
C PHE A 198 15.91 11.86 22.77
N ASN A 199 15.81 11.91 24.10
CA ASN A 199 16.80 12.58 24.94
C ASN A 199 18.18 11.91 24.90
N TYR A 200 18.24 10.58 24.76
CA TYR A 200 19.51 9.85 24.59
C TYR A 200 20.25 10.29 23.31
N ILE A 201 19.57 10.23 22.16
CA ILE A 201 20.17 10.58 20.86
C ILE A 201 20.35 12.09 20.64
N LEU A 202 19.74 12.96 21.46
CA LEU A 202 19.85 14.42 21.35
C LEU A 202 21.30 14.92 21.42
N SER A 203 22.19 14.13 22.04
CA SER A 203 23.63 14.38 22.13
C SER A 203 24.41 14.01 20.86
N ILE A 204 23.99 12.96 20.15
CA ILE A 204 24.62 12.44 18.93
C ILE A 204 23.50 11.95 17.98
N PRO A 205 22.83 12.84 17.23
CA PRO A 205 21.76 12.47 16.32
C PRO A 205 22.24 11.50 15.20
N PRO A 206 21.47 10.48 14.83
CA PRO A 206 21.84 9.58 13.74
C PRO A 206 21.66 10.25 12.38
N ALA A 207 22.73 10.30 11.58
CA ALA A 207 22.68 10.89 10.24
C ALA A 207 21.61 10.20 9.35
N PRO A 208 20.86 10.94 8.51
CA PRO A 208 21.01 12.36 8.18
C PRO A 208 20.33 13.35 9.16
N LEU A 209 19.72 12.87 10.26
CA LEU A 209 18.96 13.72 11.18
C LEU A 209 19.89 14.63 12.00
N THR A 210 19.39 15.81 12.31
CA THR A 210 20.08 16.83 13.11
C THR A 210 19.46 16.95 14.51
N GLN A 211 20.09 17.73 15.40
CA GLN A 211 19.52 18.01 16.73
C GLN A 211 18.15 18.73 16.63
N THR A 212 17.94 19.50 15.56
CA THR A 212 16.68 20.18 15.23
C THR A 212 15.55 19.17 15.00
N ASP A 213 15.81 18.10 14.26
CA ASP A 213 14.81 17.05 13.98
C ASP A 213 14.44 16.27 15.25
N VAL A 214 15.42 16.02 16.13
CA VAL A 214 15.18 15.39 17.44
C VAL A 214 14.35 16.30 18.34
N TRP A 215 14.65 17.61 18.41
CA TRP A 215 13.82 18.58 19.14
C TRP A 215 12.39 18.66 18.60
N PHE A 216 12.19 18.59 17.28
CA PHE A 216 10.85 18.52 16.68
C PHE A 216 10.08 17.27 17.11
N GLN A 217 10.73 16.09 17.17
CA GLN A 217 10.09 14.89 17.71
C GLN A 217 9.80 15.00 19.22
N ILE A 218 10.69 15.58 20.01
CA ILE A 218 10.46 15.84 21.44
C ILE A 218 9.24 16.74 21.64
N GLY A 219 9.12 17.84 20.88
CA GLY A 219 7.94 18.71 20.90
C GLY A 219 6.65 17.96 20.57
N SER A 220 6.68 17.13 19.52
CA SER A 220 5.56 16.28 19.10
C SER A 220 5.13 15.28 20.18
N VAL A 221 6.06 14.72 20.97
CA VAL A 221 5.73 13.81 22.09
C VAL A 221 5.18 14.59 23.30
N LEU A 222 5.75 15.75 23.64
CA LEU A 222 5.28 16.58 24.75
C LEU A 222 3.86 17.12 24.50
N GLU A 223 3.56 17.47 23.25
CA GLU A 223 2.22 17.86 22.80
C GLU A 223 1.18 16.74 23.01
N GLN A 224 1.52 15.49 22.65
CA GLN A 224 0.68 14.31 22.91
C GLN A 224 0.52 14.03 24.41
N ASN A 225 1.56 14.31 25.20
CA ASN A 225 1.56 14.19 26.67
C ASN A 225 0.81 15.35 27.37
N ARG A 226 0.24 16.29 26.59
CA ARG A 226 -0.39 17.54 27.06
C ARG A 226 0.53 18.46 27.87
N ASP A 227 1.85 18.30 27.77
CA ASP A 227 2.81 19.28 28.25
C ASP A 227 3.01 20.38 27.20
N TYR A 228 2.03 21.26 27.11
CA TYR A 228 2.02 22.36 26.14
C TYR A 228 3.18 23.36 26.35
N ASN A 229 3.69 23.49 27.58
CA ASN A 229 4.85 24.35 27.86
C ASN A 229 6.15 23.71 27.35
N GLY A 230 6.39 22.44 27.68
CA GLY A 230 7.55 21.70 27.17
C GLY A 230 7.53 21.58 25.65
N ALA A 231 6.36 21.34 25.05
CA ALA A 231 6.19 21.32 23.59
C ALA A 231 6.55 22.67 22.95
N LYS A 232 6.07 23.78 23.53
CA LYS A 232 6.42 25.14 23.10
C LYS A 232 7.93 25.39 23.18
N GLU A 233 8.59 25.08 24.30
CA GLU A 233 10.04 25.27 24.41
C GLU A 233 10.84 24.44 23.38
N ALA A 234 10.41 23.20 23.10
CA ALA A 234 11.05 22.34 22.11
C ALA A 234 10.90 22.91 20.68
N TYR A 235 9.72 23.40 20.31
CA TYR A 235 9.49 24.07 19.04
C TYR A 235 10.23 25.43 18.95
N GLU A 236 10.32 26.20 20.03
CA GLU A 236 11.13 27.44 20.07
C GLU A 236 12.63 27.17 19.92
N ARG A 237 13.17 26.08 20.50
CA ARG A 237 14.57 25.63 20.28
C ARG A 237 14.83 25.25 18.82
N VAL A 238 13.84 24.71 18.11
CA VAL A 238 13.95 24.48 16.66
C VAL A 238 14.01 25.81 15.91
N LEU A 239 13.10 26.74 16.18
CA LEU A 239 13.05 28.05 15.50
C LEU A 239 14.27 28.94 15.79
N GLN A 240 14.92 28.79 16.94
CA GLN A 240 16.20 29.44 17.25
C GLN A 240 17.35 28.98 16.34
N ASN A 241 17.33 27.73 15.87
CA ASN A 241 18.34 27.16 14.98
C ASN A 241 17.95 27.28 13.49
N ASN A 242 16.65 27.16 13.18
CA ASN A 242 16.10 27.35 11.84
C ASN A 242 14.79 28.16 11.91
N PRO A 243 14.85 29.50 11.84
CA PRO A 243 13.67 30.37 11.88
C PRO A 243 12.66 30.12 10.75
N ASN A 244 13.10 29.53 9.63
CA ASN A 244 12.31 29.30 8.43
C ASN A 244 11.71 27.88 8.38
N HIS A 245 11.64 27.17 9.51
CA HIS A 245 11.11 25.82 9.58
C HIS A 245 9.56 25.81 9.56
N SER A 246 8.96 25.95 8.36
CA SER A 246 7.50 25.97 8.12
C SER A 246 6.71 24.98 9.00
N LYS A 247 7.07 23.69 8.96
CA LYS A 247 6.38 22.64 9.73
C LYS A 247 6.41 22.81 11.26
N VAL A 248 7.35 23.59 11.81
CA VAL A 248 7.39 23.92 13.25
C VAL A 248 6.57 25.17 13.55
N LEU A 249 6.60 26.18 12.68
CA LEU A 249 5.68 27.33 12.75
C LEU A 249 4.22 26.86 12.69
N GLN A 250 3.94 25.85 11.86
CA GLN A 250 2.65 25.16 11.82
C GLN A 250 2.27 24.51 13.16
N GLN A 251 3.10 23.60 13.71
CA GLN A 251 2.74 22.91 14.96
C GLN A 251 2.70 23.89 16.14
N LEU A 252 3.52 24.93 16.15
CA LEU A 252 3.45 26.00 17.16
C LEU A 252 2.16 26.84 17.02
N GLY A 253 1.75 27.20 15.80
CA GLY A 253 0.47 27.88 15.55
C GLY A 253 -0.75 27.02 15.91
N CYS A 254 -0.70 25.72 15.62
CA CYS A 254 -1.65 24.72 16.11
C CYS A 254 -1.72 24.75 17.66
N LEU A 255 -0.57 24.69 18.33
CA LEU A 255 -0.46 24.71 19.79
C LEU A 255 -1.01 25.99 20.43
N TYR A 256 -0.74 27.17 19.86
CA TYR A 256 -1.33 28.45 20.31
C TYR A 256 -2.87 28.48 20.17
N SER A 257 -3.44 27.74 19.20
CA SER A 257 -4.88 27.67 19.00
C SER A 257 -5.62 26.70 19.96
N GLN A 258 -4.90 25.91 20.75
CA GLN A 258 -5.50 24.98 21.73
C GLN A 258 -6.07 25.74 22.94
N GLN A 259 -7.35 25.52 23.27
CA GLN A 259 -7.99 26.19 24.42
C GLN A 259 -7.46 25.68 25.78
N GLU A 260 -6.86 24.50 25.82
CA GLU A 260 -6.22 23.96 27.03
C GLU A 260 -4.82 24.55 27.30
N ALA A 261 -4.22 25.26 26.34
CA ALA A 261 -2.88 25.81 26.49
C ALA A 261 -2.87 27.08 27.37
N PRO A 262 -1.96 27.21 28.36
CA PRO A 262 -1.92 28.37 29.26
C PRO A 262 -1.46 29.67 28.57
N PHE A 263 -1.12 29.61 27.29
CA PHE A 263 -0.71 30.72 26.43
C PHE A 263 -1.61 30.83 25.17
N HIS A 264 -2.85 30.34 25.24
CA HIS A 264 -3.82 30.38 24.15
C HIS A 264 -3.99 31.79 23.54
N ASP A 265 -3.67 31.93 22.26
CA ASP A 265 -3.75 33.20 21.52
C ASP A 265 -4.02 32.91 20.03
N LEU A 266 -5.19 33.34 19.55
CA LEU A 266 -5.63 33.10 18.18
C LEU A 266 -4.96 34.03 17.16
N ASP A 267 -4.45 35.19 17.57
CA ASP A 267 -3.78 36.15 16.67
C ASP A 267 -2.32 35.78 16.45
N ILE A 268 -1.62 35.31 17.50
CA ILE A 268 -0.30 34.66 17.36
C ILE A 268 -0.42 33.39 16.52
N ALA A 269 -1.48 32.58 16.72
CA ALA A 269 -1.73 31.40 15.89
C ALA A 269 -1.90 31.76 14.40
N LEU A 270 -2.69 32.79 14.06
CA LEU A 270 -2.83 33.28 12.69
C LEU A 270 -1.48 33.73 12.10
N GLN A 271 -0.66 34.47 12.86
CA GLN A 271 0.64 34.95 12.38
C GLN A 271 1.58 33.80 12.05
N LEU A 272 1.72 32.82 12.94
CA LEU A 272 2.60 31.66 12.75
C LEU A 272 2.15 30.77 11.59
N LEU A 273 0.83 30.57 11.43
CA LEU A 273 0.27 29.76 10.34
C LEU A 273 0.42 30.44 8.98
N ARG A 274 0.26 31.77 8.91
CA ARG A 274 0.55 32.56 7.69
C ARG A 274 2.02 32.48 7.31
N GLN A 275 2.94 32.68 8.26
CA GLN A 275 4.37 32.53 8.02
C GLN A 275 4.74 31.11 7.57
N SER A 276 4.07 30.07 8.09
CA SER A 276 4.25 28.68 7.62
C SER A 276 3.86 28.50 6.16
N ILE A 277 2.74 29.10 5.73
CA ILE A 277 2.23 29.04 4.34
C ILE A 277 3.10 29.86 3.38
N GLU A 278 3.58 31.03 3.80
CA GLU A 278 4.55 31.84 3.05
C GLU A 278 5.85 31.09 2.76
N LEU A 279 6.28 30.23 3.70
CA LEU A 279 7.47 29.39 3.58
C LEU A 279 7.20 28.06 2.85
N ASN A 280 5.99 27.50 2.96
CA ASN A 280 5.57 26.32 2.20
C ASN A 280 4.06 26.28 1.91
N ASN A 281 3.68 26.80 0.74
CA ASN A 281 2.30 26.81 0.27
C ASN A 281 1.75 25.41 -0.11
N THR A 282 2.61 24.38 -0.27
CA THR A 282 2.16 23.03 -0.69
C THR A 282 1.74 22.12 0.46
N ASP A 283 1.76 22.59 1.71
CA ASP A 283 1.29 21.80 2.85
C ASP A 283 -0.19 22.10 3.17
N ALA A 284 -1.06 21.19 2.74
CA ALA A 284 -2.50 21.22 3.02
C ALA A 284 -2.82 21.34 4.52
N HIS A 285 -1.98 20.80 5.41
CA HIS A 285 -2.23 20.86 6.86
C HIS A 285 -2.07 22.28 7.41
N SER A 286 -1.17 23.10 6.85
CA SER A 286 -1.02 24.50 7.27
C SER A 286 -2.25 25.33 6.91
N TRP A 287 -2.80 25.12 5.71
CA TRP A 287 -4.09 25.69 5.28
C TRP A 287 -5.27 25.20 6.13
N TYR A 288 -5.31 23.90 6.45
CA TYR A 288 -6.33 23.32 7.35
C TYR A 288 -6.30 23.93 8.76
N TYR A 289 -5.13 24.02 9.39
CA TYR A 289 -5.02 24.63 10.72
C TYR A 289 -5.37 26.13 10.67
N LEU A 290 -5.02 26.84 9.59
CA LEU A 290 -5.44 28.25 9.39
C LEU A 290 -6.97 28.37 9.34
N GLY A 291 -7.66 27.51 8.56
CA GLY A 291 -9.12 27.47 8.50
C GLY A 291 -9.77 27.17 9.85
N ARG A 292 -9.15 26.33 10.68
CA ARG A 292 -9.60 26.07 12.06
C ARG A 292 -9.44 27.26 13.01
N VAL A 293 -8.39 28.08 12.86
CA VAL A 293 -8.24 29.31 13.64
C VAL A 293 -9.29 30.33 13.21
N TYR A 294 -9.56 30.48 11.90
CA TYR A 294 -10.66 31.31 11.41
C TYR A 294 -12.04 30.84 11.91
N MET A 295 -12.34 29.54 11.88
CA MET A 295 -13.54 28.95 12.51
C MET A 295 -13.65 29.32 13.99
N SER A 296 -12.54 29.27 14.73
CA SER A 296 -12.50 29.61 16.16
C SER A 296 -12.74 31.11 16.41
N LYS A 297 -12.34 31.97 15.46
CA LYS A 297 -12.65 33.41 15.46
C LYS A 297 -14.01 33.75 14.83
N GLN A 298 -14.81 32.75 14.41
CA GLN A 298 -16.09 32.90 13.71
C GLN A 298 -16.01 33.62 12.35
N ASP A 299 -14.82 33.62 11.74
CA ASP A 299 -14.54 34.22 10.44
C ASP A 299 -14.77 33.20 9.32
N TYR A 300 -16.04 32.90 9.07
CA TYR A 300 -16.47 31.84 8.15
C TYR A 300 -15.99 32.02 6.68
N PRO A 301 -15.90 33.24 6.11
CA PRO A 301 -15.37 33.42 4.75
C PRO A 301 -13.89 33.05 4.63
N ASN A 302 -13.02 33.56 5.51
CA ASN A 302 -11.59 33.23 5.47
C ASN A 302 -11.35 31.75 5.87
N ALA A 303 -12.21 31.16 6.70
CA ALA A 303 -12.20 29.72 6.97
C ALA A 303 -12.52 28.89 5.72
N TYR A 304 -13.48 29.33 4.90
CA TYR A 304 -13.85 28.64 3.66
C TYR A 304 -12.69 28.58 2.67
N GLU A 305 -12.09 29.72 2.37
CA GLU A 305 -10.94 29.81 1.45
C GLU A 305 -9.79 28.93 1.93
N ALA A 306 -9.46 28.98 3.22
CA ALA A 306 -8.37 28.19 3.79
C ALA A 306 -8.63 26.67 3.72
N PHE A 307 -9.86 26.21 4.02
CA PHE A 307 -10.19 24.79 3.85
C PHE A 307 -10.28 24.37 2.38
N GLN A 308 -10.75 25.23 1.48
CA GLN A 308 -10.79 24.99 0.05
C GLN A 308 -9.36 24.83 -0.51
N HIS A 309 -8.41 25.65 -0.08
CA HIS A 309 -6.99 25.47 -0.40
C HIS A 309 -6.43 24.14 0.12
N ALA A 310 -6.74 23.74 1.36
CA ALA A 310 -6.31 22.45 1.89
C ALA A 310 -6.82 21.26 1.05
N VAL A 311 -8.11 21.27 0.67
CA VAL A 311 -8.72 20.22 -0.17
C VAL A 311 -8.23 20.24 -1.63
N ASN A 312 -7.90 21.42 -2.17
CA ASN A 312 -7.32 21.53 -3.50
C ASN A 312 -5.89 20.96 -3.58
N ILE A 313 -5.16 20.95 -2.46
CA ILE A 313 -3.81 20.37 -2.34
C ILE A 313 -3.88 18.86 -2.06
N ASP A 314 -4.70 18.44 -1.08
CA ASP A 314 -4.96 17.03 -0.76
C ASP A 314 -6.46 16.78 -0.65
N SER A 315 -7.03 16.33 -1.77
CA SER A 315 -8.45 16.00 -1.91
C SER A 315 -8.81 14.63 -1.33
N ARG A 316 -7.83 13.82 -0.90
CA ARG A 316 -8.03 12.47 -0.36
C ARG A 316 -8.10 12.42 1.15
N ASN A 317 -7.70 13.49 1.85
CA ASN A 317 -7.83 13.57 3.31
C ASN A 317 -9.30 13.77 3.75
N PRO A 318 -9.94 12.80 4.42
CA PRO A 318 -11.33 12.89 4.85
C PRO A 318 -11.57 13.98 5.92
N THR A 319 -10.54 14.31 6.70
CA THR A 319 -10.63 15.29 7.81
C THR A 319 -10.91 16.70 7.30
N PHE A 320 -10.39 17.05 6.13
CA PHE A 320 -10.61 18.35 5.51
C PHE A 320 -12.05 18.48 4.99
N TRP A 321 -12.57 17.44 4.31
CA TRP A 321 -13.98 17.36 3.91
C TRP A 321 -14.93 17.40 5.11
N CYS A 322 -14.62 16.69 6.20
CA CYS A 322 -15.39 16.79 7.44
C CYS A 322 -15.44 18.23 7.97
N SER A 323 -14.31 18.93 7.98
CA SER A 323 -14.22 20.29 8.51
C SER A 323 -14.93 21.33 7.63
N ILE A 324 -14.96 21.11 6.32
CA ILE A 324 -15.84 21.85 5.39
C ILE A 324 -17.31 21.57 5.71
N GLY A 325 -17.68 20.33 6.04
CA GLY A 325 -19.02 19.97 6.52
C GLY A 325 -19.43 20.71 7.80
N VAL A 326 -18.53 20.77 8.78
CA VAL A 326 -18.75 21.52 10.04
C VAL A 326 -18.89 23.02 9.76
N LEU A 327 -18.08 23.60 8.86
CA LEU A 327 -18.21 24.98 8.41
C LEU A 327 -19.58 25.24 7.76
N TYR A 328 -19.98 24.44 6.77
CA TYR A 328 -21.29 24.55 6.12
C TYR A 328 -22.45 24.43 7.13
N TYR A 329 -22.33 23.53 8.12
CA TYR A 329 -23.29 23.42 9.22
C TYR A 329 -23.36 24.71 10.08
N LYS A 330 -22.23 25.34 10.42
CA LYS A 330 -22.22 26.61 11.18
C LYS A 330 -22.92 27.75 10.42
N ILE A 331 -22.78 27.80 9.09
CA ILE A 331 -23.46 28.80 8.24
C ILE A 331 -24.85 28.33 7.74
N SER A 332 -25.41 27.28 8.33
CA SER A 332 -26.74 26.71 8.01
C SER A 332 -26.93 26.23 6.56
N GLN A 333 -25.84 25.97 5.84
CA GLN A 333 -25.84 25.39 4.48
C GLN A 333 -25.89 23.86 4.56
N TYR A 334 -27.02 23.34 5.06
CA TYR A 334 -27.16 21.94 5.44
C TYR A 334 -27.03 20.92 4.30
N LYS A 335 -27.34 21.30 3.06
CA LYS A 335 -27.18 20.43 1.88
C LYS A 335 -25.72 20.22 1.53
N ASP A 336 -24.95 21.30 1.60
CA ASP A 336 -23.53 21.35 1.27
C ASP A 336 -22.70 20.69 2.38
N ALA A 337 -23.17 20.81 3.64
CA ALA A 337 -22.69 20.01 4.76
C ALA A 337 -22.90 18.50 4.55
N LEU A 338 -24.08 18.07 4.07
CA LEU A 338 -24.38 16.67 3.81
C LEU A 338 -23.46 16.07 2.73
N ASP A 339 -23.22 16.78 1.62
CA ASP A 339 -22.28 16.34 0.59
C ASP A 339 -20.84 16.28 1.12
N ALA A 340 -20.40 17.29 1.87
CA ALA A 340 -19.06 17.31 2.47
C ALA A 340 -18.82 16.12 3.45
N TYR A 341 -19.77 15.83 4.35
CA TYR A 341 -19.69 14.63 5.20
C TYR A 341 -19.77 13.33 4.39
N THR A 342 -20.61 13.28 3.35
CA THR A 342 -20.72 12.10 2.47
C THR A 342 -19.40 11.82 1.73
N ARG A 343 -18.69 12.87 1.28
CA ARG A 343 -17.35 12.76 0.69
C ARG A 343 -16.32 12.26 1.71
N ALA A 344 -16.34 12.77 2.93
CA ALA A 344 -15.47 12.31 4.01
C ALA A 344 -15.70 10.81 4.33
N ILE A 345 -16.96 10.36 4.42
CA ILE A 345 -17.31 8.94 4.64
C ILE A 345 -16.86 8.05 3.46
N ARG A 346 -16.97 8.52 2.21
CA ARG A 346 -16.47 7.78 1.03
C ARG A 346 -14.95 7.63 1.01
N LEU A 347 -14.21 8.58 1.59
CA LEU A 347 -12.75 8.55 1.68
C LEU A 347 -12.25 7.72 2.88
N ASN A 348 -12.96 7.75 4.01
CA ASN A 348 -12.72 6.86 5.15
C ASN A 348 -14.04 6.55 5.90
N PRO A 349 -14.63 5.35 5.69
CA PRO A 349 -15.86 4.95 6.38
C PRO A 349 -15.73 4.76 7.90
N TYR A 350 -14.51 4.73 8.44
CA TYR A 350 -14.21 4.35 9.83
C TYR A 350 -14.05 5.54 10.81
N LEU A 351 -14.27 6.77 10.37
CA LEU A 351 -14.22 7.96 11.22
C LEU A 351 -15.50 8.13 12.05
N SER A 352 -15.44 7.82 13.35
CA SER A 352 -16.59 7.96 14.27
C SER A 352 -17.10 9.40 14.35
N GLU A 353 -16.22 10.38 14.22
CA GLU A 353 -16.53 11.81 14.29
C GLU A 353 -17.42 12.26 13.14
N VAL A 354 -17.15 11.80 11.92
CA VAL A 354 -17.95 12.16 10.72
C VAL A 354 -19.36 11.57 10.82
N TRP A 355 -19.50 10.36 11.36
CA TRP A 355 -20.81 9.76 11.62
C TRP A 355 -21.58 10.48 12.74
N TYR A 356 -20.89 11.01 13.76
CA TYR A 356 -21.51 11.83 14.81
C TYR A 356 -21.96 13.20 14.30
N ASP A 357 -21.14 13.89 13.51
CA ASP A 357 -21.49 15.17 12.90
C ASP A 357 -22.60 15.02 11.85
N LEU A 358 -22.66 13.89 11.13
CA LEU A 358 -23.78 13.53 10.25
C LEU A 358 -25.06 13.23 11.05
N GLY A 359 -24.97 12.54 12.19
CA GLY A 359 -26.10 12.36 13.11
C GLY A 359 -26.64 13.71 13.62
N THR A 360 -25.73 14.61 14.00
CA THR A 360 -26.03 15.99 14.41
C THR A 360 -26.72 16.78 13.29
N LEU A 361 -26.30 16.58 12.03
CA LEU A 361 -26.95 17.16 10.86
C LEU A 361 -28.39 16.64 10.69
N TYR A 362 -28.65 15.34 10.81
CA TYR A 362 -30.00 14.75 10.70
C TYR A 362 -30.94 15.11 11.87
N GLU A 363 -30.42 15.42 13.06
CA GLU A 363 -31.25 15.98 14.14
C GLU A 363 -31.72 17.40 13.83
N THR A 364 -30.78 18.27 13.42
CA THR A 364 -31.06 19.68 13.11
C THR A 364 -31.86 19.84 11.81
N CYS A 365 -31.68 18.93 10.84
CA CYS A 365 -32.38 18.96 9.57
C CYS A 365 -33.64 18.09 9.62
N ASN A 366 -34.81 18.71 9.44
CA ASN A 366 -36.06 18.00 9.13
C ASN A 366 -36.55 17.01 10.23
N ASN A 367 -35.93 17.03 11.42
CA ASN A 367 -36.23 16.15 12.58
C ASN A 367 -36.16 14.65 12.21
N GLN A 368 -35.11 14.27 11.46
CA GLN A 368 -34.88 12.90 10.97
C GLN A 368 -34.22 12.02 12.03
N ILE A 369 -34.93 11.80 13.14
CA ILE A 369 -34.44 11.08 14.32
C ILE A 369 -34.07 9.62 14.04
N GLY A 370 -34.67 8.98 13.02
CA GLY A 370 -34.28 7.64 12.56
C GLY A 370 -32.87 7.64 11.95
N ASP A 371 -32.68 8.42 10.90
CA ASP A 371 -31.38 8.55 10.21
C ASP A 371 -30.27 9.05 11.15
N ALA A 372 -30.62 9.92 12.11
CA ALA A 372 -29.72 10.36 13.17
C ALA A 372 -29.31 9.22 14.11
N LEU A 373 -30.25 8.39 14.57
CA LEU A 373 -29.96 7.22 15.41
C LEU A 373 -29.05 6.22 14.69
N ASP A 374 -29.31 5.93 13.41
CA ASP A 374 -28.46 5.03 12.63
C ASP A 374 -27.04 5.58 12.46
N ALA A 375 -26.90 6.88 12.16
CA ALA A 375 -25.59 7.54 12.10
C ALA A 375 -24.84 7.49 13.44
N TYR A 376 -25.50 7.79 14.57
CA TYR A 376 -24.89 7.66 15.89
C TYR A 376 -24.58 6.20 16.29
N HIS A 377 -25.38 5.23 15.86
CA HIS A 377 -25.07 3.81 16.05
C HIS A 377 -23.83 3.38 15.26
N ARG A 378 -23.64 3.88 14.03
CA ARG A 378 -22.38 3.71 13.28
C ARG A 378 -21.22 4.36 14.02
N ALA A 379 -21.36 5.60 14.48
CA ALA A 379 -20.34 6.30 15.27
C ALA A 379 -19.93 5.51 16.53
N ALA A 380 -20.90 5.00 17.30
CA ALA A 380 -20.66 4.20 18.51
C ALA A 380 -20.09 2.79 18.23
N SER A 381 -20.28 2.25 17.02
CA SER A 381 -19.65 0.99 16.60
C SER A 381 -18.17 1.16 16.25
N LEU A 382 -17.76 2.40 15.91
CA LEU A 382 -16.39 2.77 15.54
C LEU A 382 -15.59 3.28 16.74
N ASP A 383 -16.20 4.09 17.61
CA ASP A 383 -15.67 4.47 18.93
C ASP A 383 -16.66 4.09 20.04
N PRO A 384 -16.59 2.84 20.56
CA PRO A 384 -17.42 2.39 21.67
C PRO A 384 -17.12 3.07 23.01
N ASN A 385 -15.98 3.76 23.14
CA ASN A 385 -15.55 4.36 24.40
C ASN A 385 -16.00 5.83 24.54
N ASN A 386 -16.58 6.42 23.49
CA ASN A 386 -16.93 7.83 23.47
C ASN A 386 -18.13 8.14 24.39
N PRO A 387 -17.96 8.98 25.43
CA PRO A 387 -19.07 9.33 26.31
C PRO A 387 -20.16 10.15 25.61
N HIS A 388 -19.79 11.00 24.63
CA HIS A 388 -20.72 11.91 23.97
C HIS A 388 -21.66 11.17 23.00
N ILE A 389 -21.13 10.18 22.27
CA ILE A 389 -21.94 9.34 21.39
C ILE A 389 -22.90 8.47 22.21
N GLN A 390 -22.41 7.84 23.29
CA GLN A 390 -23.25 7.05 24.20
C GLN A 390 -24.34 7.89 24.86
N GLU A 391 -24.02 9.10 25.34
CA GLU A 391 -25.00 9.99 25.96
C GLU A 391 -26.08 10.41 24.95
N ARG A 392 -25.70 10.81 23.73
CA ARG A 392 -26.67 11.22 22.72
C ARG A 392 -27.59 10.08 22.28
N LEU A 393 -27.05 8.88 22.09
CA LEU A 393 -27.85 7.67 21.84
C LEU A 393 -28.86 7.40 22.97
N MET A 394 -28.46 7.56 24.24
CA MET A 394 -29.37 7.41 25.38
C MET A 394 -30.45 8.51 25.41
N GLN A 395 -30.09 9.77 25.16
CA GLN A 395 -31.04 10.89 25.09
C GLN A 395 -32.10 10.67 24.00
N LEU A 396 -31.69 10.26 22.79
CA LEU A 396 -32.60 10.00 21.67
C LEU A 396 -33.44 8.73 21.86
N THR A 397 -32.83 7.63 22.34
CA THR A 397 -33.56 6.39 22.67
C THR A 397 -34.63 6.64 23.73
N LYS A 398 -34.35 7.53 24.70
CA LYS A 398 -35.34 7.93 25.70
C LYS A 398 -36.47 8.75 25.09
N TYR A 399 -36.16 9.75 24.27
CA TYR A 399 -37.15 10.56 23.56
C TYR A 399 -38.11 9.70 22.72
N GLN A 400 -37.57 8.74 21.95
CA GLN A 400 -38.34 7.82 21.11
C GLN A 400 -39.28 6.90 21.92
N LYS A 401 -38.95 6.59 23.18
CA LYS A 401 -39.75 5.72 24.07
C LYS A 401 -40.76 6.48 24.94
N GLU A 402 -40.45 7.69 25.36
CA GLU A 402 -41.26 8.45 26.32
C GLU A 402 -42.18 9.50 25.66
N GLY A 403 -41.96 9.86 24.38
CA GLY A 403 -42.89 10.72 23.63
C GLY A 403 -42.97 12.16 24.13
N GLY A 404 -41.82 12.75 24.50
CA GLY A 404 -41.72 14.12 25.04
C GLY A 404 -41.56 15.22 23.99
N ALA A 405 -41.01 16.36 24.41
CA ALA A 405 -40.40 17.31 23.48
C ALA A 405 -39.03 16.77 23.00
N PRO A 406 -38.60 17.04 21.75
CA PRO A 406 -37.29 16.61 21.27
C PRO A 406 -36.17 17.22 22.14
N PRO A 407 -35.12 16.46 22.49
CA PRO A 407 -33.96 17.04 23.14
C PRO A 407 -33.32 18.07 22.19
N PRO A 408 -32.82 19.21 22.68
CA PRO A 408 -32.14 20.17 21.80
C PRO A 408 -31.00 19.46 21.06
N PRO A 409 -30.81 19.68 19.74
CA PRO A 409 -29.71 19.09 19.00
C PRO A 409 -28.38 19.48 19.65
N PRO A 410 -27.37 18.60 19.61
CA PRO A 410 -26.07 18.97 20.16
C PRO A 410 -25.54 20.16 19.35
N GLN A 411 -25.10 21.20 20.04
CA GLN A 411 -24.23 22.17 19.38
C GLN A 411 -22.98 21.40 18.93
N SER A 412 -22.56 21.56 17.67
CA SER A 412 -21.31 20.98 17.16
C SER A 412 -20.11 21.66 17.82
N HIS A 413 -19.87 21.30 19.08
CA HIS A 413 -18.81 21.75 19.96
C HIS A 413 -17.72 20.70 20.15
N HIS A 414 -17.83 19.58 19.43
CA HIS A 414 -16.63 18.95 18.89
C HIS A 414 -15.98 19.92 17.90
N GLN A 415 -15.14 20.80 18.45
CA GLN A 415 -13.81 20.89 17.87
C GLN A 415 -13.34 19.45 17.72
N LEU A 416 -13.14 18.98 16.48
CA LEU A 416 -12.27 17.83 16.24
C LEU A 416 -11.04 18.04 17.12
N ALA A 417 -10.74 17.13 18.03
CA ALA A 417 -9.46 17.18 18.74
C ALA A 417 -8.40 17.39 17.66
N MET A 418 -7.52 18.39 17.81
CA MET A 418 -6.55 18.71 16.76
C MET A 418 -5.92 17.39 16.32
N PRO A 419 -6.02 17.01 15.04
CA PRO A 419 -5.29 15.87 14.54
C PRO A 419 -3.83 16.20 14.74
N SER A 420 -3.28 15.70 15.85
CA SER A 420 -1.86 15.53 16.01
C SER A 420 -1.41 14.75 14.78
N GLN A 421 -0.19 14.98 14.31
CA GLN A 421 0.25 14.31 13.08
C GLN A 421 0.12 12.78 13.19
N GLN A 422 0.02 12.20 14.40
CA GLN A 422 -0.36 10.82 14.65
C GLN A 422 -1.76 10.38 14.20
N MET A 423 -2.86 11.14 14.37
CA MET A 423 -4.17 10.62 13.91
C MET A 423 -4.19 10.51 12.39
N VAL A 424 -3.61 11.49 11.69
CA VAL A 424 -3.43 11.43 10.23
C VAL A 424 -2.36 10.41 9.84
N GLN A 425 -1.27 10.24 10.59
CA GLN A 425 -0.23 9.23 10.30
C GLN A 425 -0.68 7.81 10.61
N GLN A 426 -1.51 7.56 11.63
CA GLN A 426 -2.12 6.25 11.86
C GLN A 426 -3.15 5.95 10.78
N GLN A 427 -3.94 6.93 10.33
CA GLN A 427 -4.86 6.74 9.21
C GLN A 427 -4.14 6.59 7.86
N GLN A 428 -3.02 7.29 7.65
CA GLN A 428 -2.15 7.11 6.48
C GLN A 428 -1.36 5.79 6.55
N GLN A 429 -0.95 5.33 7.74
CA GLN A 429 -0.39 3.99 7.94
C GLN A 429 -1.46 2.91 7.76
N GLN A 430 -2.72 3.14 8.15
CA GLN A 430 -3.84 2.23 7.85
C GLN A 430 -4.19 2.24 6.35
N GLN A 431 -4.13 3.38 5.67
CA GLN A 431 -4.28 3.46 4.21
C GLN A 431 -3.10 2.78 3.49
N GLN A 432 -1.86 2.95 3.95
CA GLN A 432 -0.70 2.23 3.43
C GLN A 432 -0.81 0.73 3.73
N GLN A 433 -1.23 0.33 4.93
CA GLN A 433 -1.49 -1.08 5.26
C GLN A 433 -2.63 -1.67 4.41
N GLN A 434 -3.69 -0.93 4.09
CA GLN A 434 -4.77 -1.43 3.23
C GLN A 434 -4.37 -1.47 1.75
N GLN A 435 -3.63 -0.48 1.24
CA GLN A 435 -3.09 -0.50 -0.12
C GLN A 435 -2.00 -1.60 -0.27
N GLN A 436 -1.16 -1.79 0.74
CA GLN A 436 -0.20 -2.90 0.78
C GLN A 436 -0.88 -4.25 1.03
N GLN A 437 -2.00 -4.35 1.75
CA GLN A 437 -2.76 -5.62 1.89
C GLN A 437 -3.51 -6.00 0.60
N GLN A 438 -3.62 -5.09 -0.39
CA GLN A 438 -4.05 -5.41 -1.74
C GLN A 438 -2.89 -5.87 -2.65
N SER A 439 -1.63 -5.74 -2.22
CA SER A 439 -0.43 -6.17 -2.98
C SER A 439 0.50 -7.15 -2.24
N THR A 440 0.26 -7.41 -0.95
CA THR A 440 1.03 -8.29 -0.06
C THR A 440 0.06 -9.01 0.89
N GLY A 441 0.49 -10.14 1.45
CA GLY A 441 -0.38 -11.01 2.26
C GLY A 441 -0.77 -10.42 3.62
N PRO A 442 -1.64 -11.14 4.38
CA PRO A 442 -1.95 -10.77 5.77
C PRO A 442 -0.67 -10.69 6.61
N ALA A 443 -0.66 -9.78 7.59
CA ALA A 443 0.52 -9.47 8.41
C ALA A 443 1.21 -10.75 8.94
N PRO A 444 2.53 -10.90 8.75
CA PRO A 444 3.21 -12.15 9.05
C PRO A 444 3.15 -12.51 10.53
N ALA A 445 3.02 -13.81 10.79
CA ALA A 445 3.10 -14.36 12.15
C ALA A 445 4.47 -14.05 12.78
N PRO A 446 4.56 -13.93 14.13
CA PRO A 446 5.84 -13.73 14.79
C PRO A 446 6.82 -14.86 14.45
N LEU A 447 7.99 -14.47 13.94
CA LEU A 447 9.12 -15.36 13.62
C LEU A 447 9.52 -16.19 14.84
N GLN A 448 9.04 -17.43 14.90
CA GLN A 448 9.24 -18.30 16.07
C GLN A 448 10.68 -18.80 16.16
N VAL A 449 11.33 -18.50 17.28
CA VAL A 449 12.61 -19.09 17.65
C VAL A 449 12.43 -20.56 18.03
N GLY A 450 13.25 -21.44 17.45
CA GLY A 450 13.21 -22.89 17.65
C GLY A 450 13.60 -23.37 19.06
N GLY A 451 12.71 -23.20 20.03
CA GLY A 451 12.60 -24.00 21.27
C GLY A 451 13.87 -24.25 22.10
N GLY A 452 14.21 -23.36 23.03
CA GLY A 452 15.25 -23.63 24.05
C GLY A 452 15.25 -22.67 25.24
N GLN A 453 14.86 -23.17 26.42
CA GLN A 453 14.93 -22.52 27.75
C GLN A 453 14.22 -21.15 27.92
N GLN A 454 13.05 -21.18 28.57
CA GLN A 454 12.51 -20.00 29.26
C GLN A 454 13.32 -19.71 30.54
N LEU A 455 13.68 -18.46 30.77
CA LEU A 455 14.05 -17.95 32.10
C LEU A 455 12.79 -17.42 32.81
N PRO A 456 12.71 -17.51 34.17
CA PRO A 456 11.42 -17.43 34.87
C PRO A 456 10.93 -15.99 35.09
N ALA A 457 9.75 -15.68 34.55
CA ALA A 457 8.96 -14.52 34.97
C ALA A 457 8.22 -14.82 36.29
N ALA A 458 8.15 -13.84 37.20
CA ALA A 458 7.48 -13.96 38.49
C ALA A 458 5.93 -13.90 38.34
N PRO A 459 5.16 -14.55 39.24
CA PRO A 459 3.72 -14.71 39.07
C PRO A 459 2.91 -13.48 39.50
N SER A 460 1.99 -13.05 38.63
CA SER A 460 0.85 -12.19 38.98
C SER A 460 -0.45 -13.01 39.01
N GLN A 461 -1.33 -12.72 39.97
CA GLN A 461 -2.45 -13.59 40.33
C GLN A 461 -3.73 -13.24 39.57
N VAL A 462 -4.46 -14.26 39.12
CA VAL A 462 -5.86 -14.16 38.66
C VAL A 462 -6.66 -15.29 39.34
N PRO A 463 -7.85 -15.02 39.92
CA PRO A 463 -8.63 -16.03 40.65
C PRO A 463 -9.35 -17.01 39.71
N PRO A 464 -9.68 -18.23 40.18
CA PRO A 464 -10.31 -19.27 39.36
C PRO A 464 -11.84 -19.04 39.19
N PRO A 465 -12.44 -19.53 38.08
CA PRO A 465 -13.89 -19.55 37.89
C PRO A 465 -14.57 -20.66 38.74
N PRO A 466 -15.88 -20.51 39.05
CA PRO A 466 -16.63 -21.48 39.87
C PRO A 466 -17.01 -22.76 39.12
N MET A 467 -17.35 -23.80 39.89
CA MET A 467 -17.60 -25.17 39.40
C MET A 467 -19.06 -25.49 39.04
N HIS A 468 -19.20 -26.34 38.01
CA HIS A 468 -20.23 -27.36 37.77
C HIS A 468 -21.73 -27.02 37.89
N ALA A 469 -22.45 -27.24 36.78
CA ALA A 469 -23.74 -27.92 36.77
C ALA A 469 -23.74 -28.98 35.64
N ASN A 470 -24.50 -30.07 35.78
CA ASN A 470 -24.45 -31.24 34.90
C ASN A 470 -25.87 -31.80 34.67
N ILE A 471 -26.29 -31.96 33.40
CA ILE A 471 -27.56 -32.60 33.03
C ILE A 471 -27.34 -33.46 31.77
N SER A 472 -27.73 -34.74 31.85
CA SER A 472 -27.61 -35.72 30.76
C SER A 472 -28.96 -36.02 30.10
N SER A 473 -28.99 -36.16 28.76
CA SER A 473 -29.92 -37.04 28.02
C SER A 473 -29.56 -37.10 26.53
N ALA A 474 -30.17 -38.00 25.74
CA ALA A 474 -29.64 -39.36 25.50
C ALA A 474 -30.22 -39.96 24.21
N VAL A 475 -29.48 -40.88 23.55
CA VAL A 475 -29.88 -41.70 22.36
C VAL A 475 -30.18 -40.83 21.10
N VAL A 476 -30.07 -41.23 19.81
CA VAL A 476 -29.99 -42.52 19.09
C VAL A 476 -29.04 -42.45 17.88
N ALA A 477 -28.46 -43.60 17.49
CA ALA A 477 -27.77 -43.88 16.21
C ALA A 477 -27.84 -45.41 15.92
N PRO A 478 -27.35 -45.97 14.79
CA PRO A 478 -26.87 -45.37 13.53
C PRO A 478 -27.97 -45.54 12.44
N PRO A 479 -27.92 -46.33 11.31
CA PRO A 479 -26.92 -47.26 10.73
C PRO A 479 -26.28 -46.79 9.39
N ALA A 480 -25.48 -47.64 8.74
CA ALA A 480 -24.99 -47.51 7.36
C ALA A 480 -24.92 -48.91 6.67
N PRO A 481 -24.85 -49.01 5.31
CA PRO A 481 -24.57 -50.26 4.58
C PRO A 481 -23.12 -50.36 4.05
N VAL A 482 -22.72 -51.54 3.55
CA VAL A 482 -21.30 -51.99 3.43
C VAL A 482 -21.03 -52.89 2.19
N SER A 483 -19.87 -52.72 1.52
CA SER A 483 -19.03 -53.77 0.87
C SER A 483 -17.81 -53.08 0.22
N GLU A 484 -16.51 -53.44 0.35
CA GLU A 484 -15.72 -54.69 0.51
C GLU A 484 -15.18 -55.33 -0.79
N TYR A 485 -13.85 -55.56 -0.83
CA TYR A 485 -13.03 -56.65 -1.45
C TYR A 485 -11.59 -56.10 -1.63
N VAL A 486 -10.62 -56.29 -0.72
CA VAL A 486 -9.83 -57.51 -0.34
C VAL A 486 -8.59 -57.74 -1.23
N ALA A 487 -7.44 -58.03 -0.59
CA ALA A 487 -6.08 -58.06 -1.16
C ALA A 487 -5.62 -59.45 -1.65
N PRO A 488 -4.33 -59.61 -2.04
CA PRO A 488 -3.51 -60.56 -1.26
C PRO A 488 -2.03 -60.15 -1.03
N VAL A 489 -1.42 -60.75 0.00
CA VAL A 489 0.03 -60.70 0.31
C VAL A 489 0.52 -62.10 0.70
N SER A 490 1.60 -62.61 0.12
CA SER A 490 2.38 -63.71 0.73
C SER A 490 3.73 -64.01 0.03
N LYS A 491 4.84 -63.97 0.77
CA LYS A 491 5.65 -65.16 1.13
C LYS A 491 6.89 -64.80 1.98
N GLN A 492 7.42 -65.79 2.69
CA GLN A 492 8.51 -65.73 3.67
C GLN A 492 9.62 -66.74 3.29
N PRO A 493 10.81 -66.76 3.93
CA PRO A 493 10.99 -67.60 5.13
C PRO A 493 11.96 -67.03 6.21
N VAL A 494 12.17 -67.79 7.29
CA VAL A 494 12.97 -67.44 8.49
C VAL A 494 13.80 -68.65 8.96
N VAL A 495 15.09 -68.44 9.29
CA VAL A 495 15.95 -69.12 10.31
C VAL A 495 17.31 -68.36 10.33
N ASP A 496 18.16 -68.38 11.37
CA ASP A 496 18.27 -69.25 12.56
C ASP A 496 18.62 -68.47 13.85
N ASN A 497 18.86 -69.16 14.99
CA ASN A 497 18.88 -68.57 16.35
C ASN A 497 20.10 -69.01 17.23
N VAL A 498 20.13 -68.54 18.50
CA VAL A 498 20.90 -69.02 19.68
C VAL A 498 22.30 -68.41 19.94
N SER A 499 22.41 -67.53 20.95
CA SER A 499 22.88 -67.93 22.31
C SER A 499 22.84 -66.77 23.36
N ALA A 500 23.04 -67.08 24.64
CA ALA A 500 22.98 -66.19 25.84
C ALA A 500 24.17 -66.54 26.81
N PRO A 501 24.36 -65.98 28.04
CA PRO A 501 23.56 -65.01 28.83
C PRO A 501 24.37 -63.87 29.52
N ALA A 502 23.77 -63.16 30.49
CA ALA A 502 24.34 -62.03 31.26
C ALA A 502 24.97 -62.42 32.63
N PRO A 503 25.71 -61.50 33.29
CA PRO A 503 25.31 -61.04 34.65
C PRO A 503 25.65 -59.54 34.97
N ALA A 504 25.42 -59.11 36.23
CA ALA A 504 25.72 -57.78 36.83
C ALA A 504 26.13 -57.96 38.33
N PRO A 505 26.20 -56.97 39.26
CA PRO A 505 26.39 -55.49 39.20
C PRO A 505 27.36 -54.86 40.29
N VAL A 506 27.82 -53.58 40.11
CA VAL A 506 28.47 -52.64 41.09
C VAL A 506 29.76 -53.10 41.87
N PRO A 507 30.51 -52.32 42.72
CA PRO A 507 30.26 -51.03 43.45
C PRO A 507 31.36 -49.92 43.31
N ALA A 508 31.38 -48.94 44.23
CA ALA A 508 32.20 -47.69 44.21
C ALA A 508 33.12 -47.48 45.46
N PRO A 509 34.03 -46.48 45.46
CA PRO A 509 34.71 -46.00 46.68
C PRO A 509 34.83 -44.45 46.87
N ALA A 510 35.17 -44.02 48.10
CA ALA A 510 35.59 -42.66 48.55
C ALA A 510 36.20 -42.79 49.99
N PRO A 511 36.74 -41.75 50.71
CA PRO A 511 37.16 -40.36 50.39
C PRO A 511 38.61 -40.04 50.91
N THR A 512 38.89 -38.81 51.43
CA THR A 512 40.12 -38.27 52.13
C THR A 512 41.27 -37.74 51.24
N SER A 513 42.10 -36.72 51.59
CA SER A 513 42.16 -35.70 52.67
C SER A 513 43.16 -34.55 52.33
N ALA A 514 43.12 -33.38 53.01
CA ALA A 514 43.98 -32.20 52.76
C ALA A 514 45.23 -32.07 53.67
N PRO A 515 46.21 -31.18 53.34
CA PRO A 515 46.41 -29.93 54.13
C PRO A 515 46.84 -28.69 53.29
N ALA A 516 47.20 -27.56 53.93
CA ALA A 516 47.39 -26.22 53.32
C ALA A 516 48.74 -25.50 53.68
N PRO A 517 48.86 -24.16 53.89
CA PRO A 517 49.39 -23.22 52.88
C PRO A 517 50.56 -22.30 53.34
N VAL A 518 51.25 -21.58 52.42
CA VAL A 518 52.28 -20.56 52.78
C VAL A 518 52.36 -19.33 51.85
N SER A 519 52.18 -18.13 52.45
CA SER A 519 52.68 -16.77 52.07
C SER A 519 52.13 -16.01 50.85
N VAL A 520 52.16 -14.68 50.99
CA VAL A 520 51.71 -13.60 50.06
C VAL A 520 52.90 -12.64 49.82
N PRO A 521 52.82 -11.64 48.91
CA PRO A 521 52.49 -10.29 49.41
C PRO A 521 51.60 -9.42 48.50
N VAL A 522 50.88 -8.48 49.12
CA VAL A 522 50.22 -7.31 48.51
C VAL A 522 50.69 -6.07 49.28
N PRO A 523 50.83 -4.89 48.65
CA PRO A 523 49.85 -3.81 48.86
C PRO A 523 49.57 -3.03 47.54
N ALA A 524 48.71 -2.01 47.46
CA ALA A 524 48.02 -1.22 48.48
C ALA A 524 46.56 -0.87 48.08
N SER A 525 45.81 -0.24 48.98
CA SER A 525 44.36 -0.06 48.90
C SER A 525 43.87 1.40 48.96
N VAL A 526 42.63 1.57 48.49
CA VAL A 526 41.63 2.66 48.68
C VAL A 526 41.76 3.48 49.98
N PRO A 527 41.18 4.71 49.98
CA PRO A 527 40.25 5.05 51.07
C PRO A 527 38.92 5.68 50.62
N VAL A 528 37.88 5.45 51.42
CA VAL A 528 36.57 6.15 51.42
C VAL A 528 36.33 6.69 52.84
N PRO A 529 35.99 7.98 53.00
CA PRO A 529 35.09 8.40 54.08
C PRO A 529 34.06 9.47 53.62
N VAL A 530 32.75 9.30 53.85
CA VAL A 530 31.96 9.68 55.07
C VAL A 530 31.54 11.16 55.11
N ALA A 531 30.38 11.45 55.74
CA ALA A 531 29.70 12.75 55.72
C ALA A 531 29.58 13.42 57.12
N ALA A 532 29.03 14.65 57.12
CA ALA A 532 28.36 15.40 58.21
C ALA A 532 29.09 16.57 58.93
N GLN A 533 28.50 17.78 58.75
CA GLN A 533 28.25 18.90 59.73
C GLN A 533 29.46 19.56 60.44
N VAL A 534 29.65 20.89 60.48
CA VAL A 534 28.84 21.96 61.16
C VAL A 534 29.30 23.36 60.66
N ALA A 535 28.47 24.41 60.82
CA ALA A 535 28.71 25.79 60.33
C ALA A 535 29.50 26.72 61.30
N PRO A 536 29.79 27.99 60.92
CA PRO A 536 28.80 29.07 61.12
C PRO A 536 28.61 30.04 59.93
N ALA A 537 27.58 30.90 60.00
CA ALA A 537 27.19 31.87 58.96
C ALA A 537 27.82 33.27 59.15
N PRO A 538 27.62 34.18 58.17
CA PRO A 538 26.94 35.44 58.54
C PRO A 538 25.85 35.96 57.56
N ALA A 539 24.83 36.58 58.15
CA ALA A 539 24.05 37.76 57.68
C ALA A 539 23.29 37.79 56.32
N LEU A 540 22.05 37.25 56.32
CA LEU A 540 20.77 37.98 56.21
C LEU A 540 20.53 39.14 55.19
N VAL A 541 19.59 38.89 54.25
CA VAL A 541 18.56 39.77 53.56
C VAL A 541 18.96 41.05 52.77
N PRO A 542 18.10 41.58 51.86
CA PRO A 542 16.80 41.09 51.33
C PRO A 542 16.72 40.99 49.78
N ALA A 543 15.57 40.53 49.25
CA ALA A 543 15.14 40.77 47.87
C ALA A 543 14.63 42.23 47.70
N PRO A 544 14.47 42.74 46.45
CA PRO A 544 13.11 42.70 45.88
C PRO A 544 12.98 42.67 44.32
N SER A 545 11.72 42.50 43.91
CA SER A 545 11.01 43.14 42.76
C SER A 545 11.43 42.91 41.29
N THR A 546 10.49 42.30 40.56
CA THR A 546 9.83 42.84 39.36
C THR A 546 10.56 43.87 38.50
N ILE A 547 10.73 43.56 37.21
CA ILE A 547 10.74 44.59 36.16
C ILE A 547 9.29 44.89 35.79
N GLU A 548 8.78 46.03 36.26
CA GLU A 548 7.57 46.63 35.69
C GLU A 548 7.90 47.18 34.30
N LEU A 549 7.06 46.88 33.30
CA LEU A 549 6.92 47.77 32.15
C LEU A 549 6.15 49.01 32.61
N LYS A 550 6.85 50.10 32.91
CA LYS A 550 6.19 51.35 33.32
C LYS A 550 5.36 51.94 32.18
N PRO A 551 4.17 52.50 32.47
CA PRO A 551 3.26 53.02 31.46
C PRO A 551 3.69 54.41 30.95
N MET A 552 3.13 54.81 29.81
CA MET A 552 2.83 56.23 29.57
C MET A 552 1.44 56.53 30.12
N GLU A 553 1.35 57.56 30.95
CA GLU A 553 0.14 57.93 31.68
C GLU A 553 -0.83 58.73 30.79
N LYS A 554 -2.11 58.77 31.20
CA LYS A 554 -3.12 59.68 30.64
C LYS A 554 -3.28 60.88 31.57
N GLU A 555 -3.46 62.07 31.00
CA GLU A 555 -4.22 63.17 31.65
C GLU A 555 -5.07 63.90 30.58
N GLU A 556 -6.38 63.82 30.75
CA GLU A 556 -7.32 64.93 31.06
C GLU A 556 -6.78 66.40 30.90
N VAL A 557 -7.56 67.43 30.52
CA VAL A 557 -9.00 67.61 30.22
C VAL A 557 -9.28 69.00 29.57
N GLU A 558 -10.50 69.23 29.04
CA GLU A 558 -11.19 70.52 28.77
C GLU A 558 -10.78 71.53 27.65
N GLU A 559 -11.85 71.95 26.94
CA GLU A 559 -12.28 73.29 26.46
C GLU A 559 -11.54 74.23 25.46
N GLU A 560 -12.41 74.87 24.65
CA GLU A 560 -12.34 76.13 23.87
C GLU A 560 -11.01 76.63 23.24
N THR A 561 -10.95 76.95 21.93
CA THR A 561 -11.65 78.14 21.37
C THR A 561 -11.56 78.23 19.83
N ASN A 562 -12.52 78.96 19.23
CA ASN A 562 -12.40 79.77 18.00
C ASN A 562 -11.87 79.15 16.69
N GLY A 563 -12.81 78.68 15.84
CA GLY A 563 -12.59 78.33 14.44
C GLY A 563 -12.67 79.50 13.43
N ALA A 564 -12.92 79.16 12.15
CA ALA A 564 -13.48 80.06 11.12
C ALA A 564 -13.80 79.33 9.80
N SER A 565 -15.05 79.50 9.29
CA SER A 565 -15.48 79.29 7.89
C SER A 565 -15.31 77.88 7.24
N ASP A 566 -16.18 77.41 6.33
CA ASP A 566 -17.33 78.08 5.68
C ASP A 566 -18.47 77.09 5.32
N LYS A 567 -19.71 77.62 5.24
CA LYS A 567 -20.86 77.28 4.34
C LYS A 567 -20.93 75.85 3.72
N LYS A 568 -22.07 75.13 3.67
CA LYS A 568 -23.48 75.56 3.49
C LYS A 568 -24.46 74.34 3.63
N GLU A 569 -25.76 74.62 3.82
CA GLU A 569 -26.99 74.02 3.20
C GLU A 569 -27.02 72.57 2.61
N GLN A 570 -28.10 71.78 2.67
CA GLN A 570 -29.37 71.82 3.43
C GLN A 570 -30.17 70.49 3.30
N GLU A 571 -31.10 70.24 4.24
CA GLU A 571 -32.26 69.33 4.29
C GLU A 571 -32.57 68.28 3.17
N ALA A 572 -32.43 66.99 3.55
CA ALA A 572 -33.53 66.05 3.87
C ALA A 572 -34.60 65.53 2.83
N ALA A 573 -35.22 64.41 3.25
CA ALA A 573 -36.53 63.84 2.89
C ALA A 573 -36.67 62.92 1.65
N ALA A 574 -36.99 61.65 1.96
CA ALA A 574 -37.40 60.56 1.06
C ALA A 574 -38.81 60.73 0.45
N THR A 575 -39.20 59.85 -0.51
CA THR A 575 -40.42 58.97 -0.45
C THR A 575 -40.68 58.17 -1.75
N THR A 576 -40.31 56.88 -1.74
CA THR A 576 -41.13 55.65 -1.99
C THR A 576 -42.09 55.46 -3.21
N ILE A 577 -42.20 54.16 -3.63
CA ILE A 577 -43.26 53.42 -4.39
C ILE A 577 -43.28 53.46 -5.93
N THR A 578 -42.99 52.32 -6.57
CA THR A 578 -43.83 51.53 -7.53
C THR A 578 -42.97 50.38 -8.11
N GLU A 579 -43.28 49.10 -7.83
CA GLU A 579 -44.18 48.16 -8.55
C GLU A 579 -43.68 47.65 -9.92
N ALA A 580 -43.85 46.34 -10.15
CA ALA A 580 -43.32 45.59 -11.31
C ALA A 580 -44.38 45.40 -12.43
N PRO A 581 -44.03 44.82 -13.60
CA PRO A 581 -44.26 43.36 -13.71
C PRO A 581 -43.34 42.55 -14.65
N VAL A 582 -43.35 41.24 -14.37
CA VAL A 582 -42.98 40.07 -15.18
C VAL A 582 -43.24 40.17 -16.71
N ARG A 583 -42.30 39.66 -17.52
CA ARG A 583 -42.56 38.75 -18.66
C ARG A 583 -41.33 37.99 -19.16
N LYS A 584 -41.56 36.75 -19.64
CA LYS A 584 -40.61 35.97 -20.47
C LYS A 584 -40.54 36.54 -21.89
N ILE A 585 -39.39 36.36 -22.55
CA ILE A 585 -39.28 36.00 -23.98
C ILE A 585 -38.25 34.86 -24.07
N GLU A 586 -38.44 33.96 -25.03
CA GLU A 586 -37.56 32.85 -25.42
C GLU A 586 -37.13 33.13 -26.87
N GLU A 587 -35.84 33.02 -27.18
CA GLU A 587 -35.16 33.04 -28.51
C GLU A 587 -33.65 33.06 -28.16
N ASP A 588 -32.78 32.11 -28.53
CA ASP A 588 -32.48 31.42 -29.80
C ASP A 588 -32.07 32.40 -30.92
N GLU A 589 -30.76 32.50 -31.20
CA GLU A 589 -30.19 32.48 -32.56
C GLU A 589 -28.64 32.42 -32.51
N ASP A 590 -28.04 31.69 -33.46
CA ASP A 590 -26.58 31.55 -33.65
C ASP A 590 -25.99 32.77 -34.38
N TYR A 591 -24.72 33.11 -34.12
CA TYR A 591 -23.85 33.81 -35.08
C TYR A 591 -22.39 33.34 -34.95
N ASP A 592 -21.86 32.82 -36.05
CA ASP A 592 -20.42 32.69 -36.33
C ASP A 592 -19.85 34.05 -36.83
N ASP A 593 -18.58 34.05 -37.27
CA ASP A 593 -17.85 35.13 -37.97
C ASP A 593 -17.50 36.36 -37.10
N ASP A 594 -16.32 36.99 -37.18
CA ASP A 594 -15.10 36.71 -37.97
C ASP A 594 -13.85 37.33 -37.28
N ASP A 595 -12.67 36.98 -37.82
CA ASP A 595 -11.33 37.62 -37.77
C ASP A 595 -11.06 38.88 -36.91
N ASP A 596 -9.87 38.90 -36.28
CA ASP A 596 -8.89 39.98 -36.55
C ASP A 596 -7.44 39.56 -36.19
N ASP A 597 -6.48 39.97 -37.03
CA ASP A 597 -5.02 39.75 -36.92
C ASP A 597 -4.38 40.63 -35.80
N ASP A 598 -3.07 40.70 -35.51
CA ASP A 598 -1.82 40.11 -36.02
C ASP A 598 -0.71 40.27 -34.93
N ASP A 599 0.43 39.56 -35.04
CA ASP A 599 1.79 40.07 -34.73
C ASP A 599 2.87 38.94 -34.84
N GLU A 600 3.43 38.74 -36.03
CA GLU A 600 4.61 37.88 -36.24
C GLU A 600 5.92 38.70 -36.33
N VAL A 601 6.91 38.44 -35.46
CA VAL A 601 8.27 39.02 -35.59
C VAL A 601 9.37 37.95 -35.46
N ASN A 602 10.20 37.86 -36.49
CA ASN A 602 11.24 36.84 -36.73
C ASN A 602 12.50 36.95 -35.84
N GLY A 603 13.21 35.82 -35.58
CA GLY A 603 14.31 35.74 -34.59
C GLY A 603 15.65 35.04 -34.94
N LYS A 604 15.66 33.93 -35.71
CA LYS A 604 16.83 33.20 -36.31
C LYS A 604 17.86 32.47 -35.39
N GLU A 605 18.41 31.39 -35.98
CA GLU A 605 19.71 30.71 -35.71
C GLU A 605 19.86 29.98 -34.33
N GLU A 606 20.57 28.85 -34.17
CA GLU A 606 21.56 28.13 -35.01
C GLU A 606 21.17 26.64 -35.29
N GLU A 607 21.94 25.94 -36.15
CA GLU A 607 21.82 24.50 -36.46
C GLU A 607 23.19 23.79 -36.40
N GLU A 608 23.19 22.44 -36.40
CA GLU A 608 24.32 21.50 -36.54
C GLU A 608 25.36 21.35 -35.40
N LYS A 609 25.43 20.11 -34.86
CA LYS A 609 26.61 19.23 -35.09
C LYS A 609 26.41 17.79 -34.59
N LYS A 610 26.34 16.81 -35.52
CA LYS A 610 26.81 15.43 -35.31
C LYS A 610 27.02 14.66 -36.63
N LYS A 611 28.15 14.93 -37.26
CA LYS A 611 28.91 14.03 -38.16
C LYS A 611 30.04 13.40 -37.32
N GLU A 612 30.64 12.25 -37.63
CA GLU A 612 30.50 11.30 -38.75
C GLU A 612 31.09 9.94 -38.31
N ASN A 613 30.69 8.84 -38.95
CA ASN A 613 31.60 7.75 -39.36
C ASN A 613 30.82 6.64 -40.11
N GLU A 614 30.99 6.61 -41.42
CA GLU A 614 30.76 5.47 -42.31
C GLU A 614 32.02 4.53 -42.21
N ASP A 615 32.21 3.37 -42.85
CA ASP A 615 31.60 2.70 -44.01
C ASP A 615 32.08 1.20 -44.03
N PRO A 616 32.13 0.42 -45.16
CA PRO A 616 31.05 -0.27 -45.88
C PRO A 616 31.20 -1.82 -46.00
N CYS A 617 30.08 -2.53 -46.20
CA CYS A 617 29.91 -3.73 -47.09
C CYS A 617 28.48 -4.32 -46.93
N MET A 618 27.78 -4.87 -47.93
CA MET A 618 28.03 -5.01 -49.38
C MET A 618 26.68 -5.11 -50.15
N LEU A 619 26.71 -5.06 -51.49
CA LEU A 619 25.58 -4.69 -52.37
C LEU A 619 24.62 -5.82 -52.84
N THR A 620 23.53 -5.38 -53.51
CA THR A 620 22.59 -6.10 -54.44
C THR A 620 21.30 -6.68 -53.82
N LEU A 621 20.12 -6.69 -54.49
CA LEU A 621 19.79 -6.48 -55.92
C LEU A 621 18.31 -5.98 -56.13
N SER A 622 18.04 -5.22 -57.22
CA SER A 622 16.74 -4.89 -57.90
C SER A 622 15.47 -4.56 -57.06
N ARG A 623 14.76 -3.43 -57.20
CA ARG A 623 14.21 -2.67 -58.36
C ARG A 623 13.14 -3.37 -59.23
N THR A 624 11.87 -3.26 -58.81
CA THR A 624 10.69 -3.21 -59.71
C THR A 624 9.58 -2.33 -59.11
N ASN A 625 8.54 -1.99 -59.89
CA ASN A 625 7.27 -1.38 -59.45
C ASN A 625 7.30 0.02 -58.78
N ARG A 626 8.09 0.97 -59.31
CA ARG A 626 7.79 2.42 -59.18
C ARG A 626 7.27 2.99 -60.50
N LEU A 627 6.10 2.54 -60.96
CA LEU A 627 5.50 3.00 -62.23
C LEU A 627 3.97 2.85 -62.34
N TYR A 628 3.17 3.38 -61.40
CA TYR A 628 1.71 3.52 -61.63
C TYR A 628 1.04 4.78 -61.05
N CYS A 629 1.77 5.68 -60.40
CA CYS A 629 1.21 6.91 -59.80
C CYS A 629 1.71 8.19 -60.50
N SER A 630 1.17 8.51 -61.69
CA SER A 630 0.97 9.89 -62.19
C SER A 630 0.53 9.96 -63.66
N LYS A 631 -0.78 10.21 -63.90
CA LYS A 631 -1.40 11.01 -65.00
C LYS A 631 -2.80 10.52 -65.38
N LEU A 632 -3.82 10.95 -64.64
CA LEU A 632 -5.21 11.22 -65.10
C LEU A 632 -6.02 11.72 -63.88
N LEU A 633 -6.86 12.76 -63.95
CA LEU A 633 -6.76 14.02 -64.70
C LEU A 633 -7.68 15.07 -64.02
N ARG A 634 -7.30 16.35 -63.97
CA ARG A 634 -8.21 17.43 -63.53
C ARG A 634 -9.20 17.79 -64.66
N THR A 635 -10.48 17.45 -64.55
CA THR A 635 -11.54 18.15 -65.35
C THR A 635 -12.93 18.13 -64.70
N PHE A 636 -13.44 19.34 -64.45
CA PHE A 636 -14.84 19.81 -64.37
C PHE A 636 -16.03 18.88 -63.98
N GLN A 637 -16.71 19.33 -62.92
CA GLN A 637 -18.15 19.35 -62.65
C GLN A 637 -19.12 18.91 -63.78
N SER A 638 -20.11 18.08 -63.43
CA SER A 638 -21.52 18.37 -63.76
C SER A 638 -22.55 17.64 -62.88
N ASN A 639 -23.41 18.41 -62.21
CA ASN A 639 -24.82 18.14 -61.89
C ASN A 639 -25.28 16.87 -61.10
N SER A 640 -25.64 17.15 -59.84
CA SER A 640 -27.01 16.98 -59.30
C SER A 640 -27.45 15.67 -58.62
N LYS A 641 -27.46 15.75 -57.29
CA LYS A 641 -28.58 15.40 -56.38
C LYS A 641 -29.28 14.04 -56.57
N ARG A 642 -28.97 13.07 -55.68
CA ARG A 642 -29.95 12.56 -54.67
C ARG A 642 -29.34 11.55 -53.69
N PHE A 643 -30.05 11.41 -52.56
CA PHE A 643 -29.87 10.46 -51.45
C PHE A 643 -28.58 10.57 -50.62
N LEU A 644 -28.79 11.11 -49.42
CA LEU A 644 -27.92 10.91 -48.25
C LEU A 644 -28.04 9.44 -47.81
N HIS A 645 -26.96 8.68 -47.94
CA HIS A 645 -26.58 7.68 -46.96
C HIS A 645 -25.18 8.08 -46.48
N ALA A 646 -25.06 8.49 -45.23
CA ALA A 646 -23.76 8.66 -44.61
C ALA A 646 -23.18 7.25 -44.44
N ASN A 647 -22.02 6.97 -45.06
CA ASN A 647 -21.25 5.79 -44.68
C ASN A 647 -20.87 5.96 -43.21
N MET A 648 -21.26 5.03 -42.35
CA MET A 648 -20.60 4.88 -41.06
C MET A 648 -19.15 4.46 -41.33
N SER A 649 -18.25 5.43 -41.24
CA SER A 649 -16.83 5.17 -41.00
C SER A 649 -16.70 4.32 -39.74
N GLN A 650 -15.83 3.31 -39.78
CA GLN A 650 -15.66 2.34 -38.69
C GLN A 650 -15.42 3.07 -37.37
N LEU A 651 -16.27 2.79 -36.37
CA LEU A 651 -16.12 3.33 -35.02
C LEU A 651 -14.86 2.73 -34.38
N ASN A 652 -13.98 3.60 -33.88
CA ASN A 652 -12.74 3.19 -33.22
C ASN A 652 -13.02 2.93 -31.73
N LEU A 653 -12.72 1.72 -31.25
CA LEU A 653 -12.93 1.34 -29.84
C LEU A 653 -12.17 2.23 -28.84
N ASN A 654 -11.10 2.89 -29.29
CA ASN A 654 -10.29 3.79 -28.47
C ASN A 654 -10.89 5.21 -28.32
N ASP A 655 -11.94 5.55 -29.07
CA ASP A 655 -12.64 6.84 -28.94
C ASP A 655 -13.65 6.84 -27.77
N ALA A 656 -13.97 5.65 -27.24
CA ALA A 656 -14.83 5.45 -26.08
C ALA A 656 -14.12 5.83 -24.77
N LYS A 657 -14.84 6.48 -23.85
CA LYS A 657 -14.34 6.99 -22.57
C LYS A 657 -15.46 7.17 -21.55
N VAL A 658 -15.14 7.18 -20.26
CA VAL A 658 -16.14 7.41 -19.20
C VAL A 658 -16.36 8.92 -19.04
N THR A 659 -17.62 9.37 -19.12
CA THR A 659 -17.96 10.80 -19.08
C THR A 659 -18.39 11.28 -17.68
N SER A 660 -18.95 10.40 -16.86
CA SER A 660 -19.17 10.63 -15.43
C SER A 660 -19.41 9.31 -14.68
N ILE A 661 -19.07 9.28 -13.39
CA ILE A 661 -19.39 8.18 -12.47
C ILE A 661 -20.23 8.75 -11.34
N LYS A 662 -21.31 8.06 -10.96
CA LYS A 662 -22.27 8.48 -9.93
C LYS A 662 -22.71 7.26 -9.11
N PRO A 663 -23.06 7.42 -7.82
CA PRO A 663 -23.81 6.39 -7.09
C PRO A 663 -25.13 6.08 -7.81
N MET A 664 -25.56 4.82 -7.73
CA MET A 664 -26.80 4.30 -8.32
C MET A 664 -27.50 3.42 -7.29
N ASN A 665 -28.82 3.53 -7.17
CA ASN A 665 -29.61 2.63 -6.32
C ASN A 665 -29.93 1.32 -7.06
N ASN A 666 -30.11 0.22 -6.33
CA ASN A 666 -30.45 -1.08 -6.93
C ASN A 666 -31.72 -1.03 -7.81
N ASP A 667 -32.71 -0.19 -7.46
CA ASP A 667 -33.96 -0.03 -8.22
C ASP A 667 -33.77 0.63 -9.60
N GLU A 668 -32.62 1.31 -9.81
CA GLU A 668 -32.23 1.91 -11.09
C GLU A 668 -31.35 0.95 -11.94
N ALA A 669 -30.89 -0.15 -11.36
CA ALA A 669 -29.77 -0.92 -11.87
C ALA A 669 -30.23 -2.12 -12.75
N ARG A 670 -30.17 -1.95 -14.08
CA ARG A 670 -30.66 -2.95 -15.06
C ARG A 670 -29.96 -4.32 -14.99
N TRP A 671 -28.65 -4.36 -14.73
CA TRP A 671 -27.80 -5.54 -15.00
C TRP A 671 -27.15 -6.19 -13.77
N ILE A 672 -26.85 -5.39 -12.75
CA ILE A 672 -26.10 -5.78 -11.54
C ILE A 672 -26.75 -5.06 -10.36
N LYS A 673 -26.87 -5.73 -9.22
CA LYS A 673 -27.32 -5.17 -7.94
C LYS A 673 -26.28 -5.45 -6.85
N LEU A 674 -26.24 -4.61 -5.83
CA LEU A 674 -25.48 -4.85 -4.60
C LEU A 674 -26.38 -5.55 -3.59
N GLU A 675 -26.03 -6.75 -3.17
CA GLU A 675 -26.78 -7.54 -2.20
C GLU A 675 -25.98 -7.74 -0.91
N LYS A 676 -26.66 -7.55 0.22
CA LYS A 676 -26.18 -7.94 1.54
C LYS A 676 -26.77 -9.30 1.89
N LEU A 677 -25.90 -10.26 2.17
CA LEU A 677 -26.28 -11.61 2.58
C LEU A 677 -25.85 -11.89 4.03
N GLU A 678 -26.49 -12.88 4.63
CA GLU A 678 -26.17 -13.38 5.96
C GLU A 678 -25.78 -14.85 5.84
N TYR A 679 -24.69 -15.26 6.49
CA TYR A 679 -24.15 -16.60 6.42
C TYR A 679 -23.66 -17.10 7.78
N LEU A 680 -23.68 -18.41 7.97
CA LEU A 680 -23.14 -19.05 9.17
C LEU A 680 -21.65 -19.36 8.95
N GLY A 681 -20.78 -18.75 9.76
CA GLY A 681 -19.34 -19.04 9.72
C GLY A 681 -19.00 -20.44 10.26
N PRO A 682 -17.79 -20.97 9.98
CA PRO A 682 -17.35 -22.27 10.51
C PRO A 682 -17.32 -22.37 12.05
N ASP A 683 -17.38 -21.23 12.74
CA ASP A 683 -17.51 -21.12 14.19
C ASP A 683 -18.96 -21.05 14.69
N ASN A 684 -19.94 -21.41 13.84
CA ASN A 684 -21.39 -21.32 14.07
C ASN A 684 -21.86 -19.92 14.53
N LYS A 685 -21.18 -18.86 14.06
CA LYS A 685 -21.62 -17.46 14.24
C LYS A 685 -22.21 -16.92 12.96
N GLU A 686 -23.35 -16.24 13.08
CA GLU A 686 -23.93 -15.46 12.00
C GLU A 686 -22.99 -14.29 11.66
N ARG A 687 -22.81 -14.08 10.35
CA ARG A 687 -21.89 -13.11 9.75
C ARG A 687 -22.58 -12.50 8.54
N GLN A 688 -22.28 -11.23 8.25
CA GLN A 688 -22.81 -10.53 7.09
C GLN A 688 -21.73 -10.40 6.03
N TRP A 689 -22.12 -10.45 4.75
CA TRP A 689 -21.25 -10.21 3.60
C TRP A 689 -21.98 -9.33 2.57
N GLU A 690 -21.24 -8.56 1.80
CA GLU A 690 -21.76 -7.66 0.77
C GLU A 690 -21.18 -8.11 -0.58
N MET A 691 -22.03 -8.32 -1.60
CA MET A 691 -21.63 -8.85 -2.90
C MET A 691 -22.32 -8.12 -4.06
N ALA A 692 -21.66 -8.03 -5.21
CA ALA A 692 -22.36 -7.77 -6.46
C ALA A 692 -23.02 -9.06 -6.98
N SER A 693 -24.23 -8.96 -7.54
CA SER A 693 -24.91 -10.07 -8.21
C SER A 693 -25.65 -9.63 -9.46
N ARG A 694 -25.85 -10.56 -10.40
CA ARG A 694 -26.56 -10.28 -11.65
C ARG A 694 -28.08 -10.25 -11.46
N THR A 695 -28.74 -9.37 -12.19
CA THR A 695 -30.22 -9.36 -12.34
C THR A 695 -30.69 -10.38 -13.38
N THR A 696 -29.78 -10.93 -14.20
CA THR A 696 -30.09 -11.67 -15.43
C THR A 696 -30.07 -13.19 -15.33
N ARG A 697 -29.73 -13.79 -14.18
CA ARG A 697 -29.68 -15.25 -14.02
C ARG A 697 -31.06 -15.88 -14.29
N PRO A 698 -31.20 -16.84 -15.23
CA PRO A 698 -32.51 -17.40 -15.53
C PRO A 698 -33.11 -18.15 -14.33
N PRO A 699 -34.41 -17.95 -14.01
CA PRO A 699 -35.06 -18.65 -12.91
C PRO A 699 -34.94 -20.17 -13.02
N GLY A 700 -34.31 -20.81 -12.03
CA GLY A 700 -34.08 -22.26 -12.01
C GLY A 700 -32.82 -22.73 -12.76
N LYS A 701 -31.93 -21.83 -13.19
CA LYS A 701 -30.54 -22.15 -13.59
C LYS A 701 -29.58 -21.67 -12.50
N ASP A 702 -28.56 -22.47 -12.18
CA ASP A 702 -27.49 -22.08 -11.24
C ASP A 702 -26.38 -21.24 -11.89
N ILE A 703 -26.37 -21.17 -13.24
CA ILE A 703 -25.30 -20.59 -14.07
C ILE A 703 -25.79 -19.32 -14.78
N ASP A 704 -24.99 -18.25 -14.80
CA ASP A 704 -25.31 -16.99 -15.50
C ASP A 704 -25.03 -17.04 -17.02
N GLY A 705 -24.00 -17.77 -17.45
CA GLY A 705 -23.53 -17.73 -18.84
C GLY A 705 -22.32 -18.62 -19.13
N VAL A 706 -21.71 -18.40 -20.29
CA VAL A 706 -20.58 -19.19 -20.82
C VAL A 706 -19.41 -18.31 -21.25
N GLY A 707 -18.20 -18.85 -21.19
CA GLY A 707 -17.02 -18.34 -21.89
C GLY A 707 -16.51 -19.39 -22.87
N ILE A 708 -15.94 -18.98 -24.01
CA ILE A 708 -15.77 -19.86 -25.16
C ILE A 708 -14.30 -19.91 -25.60
N ILE A 709 -13.64 -21.05 -25.37
CA ILE A 709 -12.33 -21.32 -25.96
C ILE A 709 -12.58 -21.86 -27.37
N ALA A 710 -12.77 -20.95 -28.33
CA ALA A 710 -12.88 -21.29 -29.74
C ALA A 710 -11.49 -21.46 -30.35
N ILE A 711 -11.16 -22.70 -30.76
CA ILE A 711 -9.92 -23.04 -31.43
C ILE A 711 -10.18 -23.23 -32.93
N VAL A 712 -9.69 -22.29 -33.73
CA VAL A 712 -9.63 -22.39 -35.18
C VAL A 712 -8.55 -23.40 -35.56
N LYS A 713 -8.94 -24.42 -36.33
CA LYS A 713 -8.01 -25.37 -36.95
C LYS A 713 -8.04 -25.21 -38.45
N ASN A 714 -6.86 -25.13 -39.06
CA ASN A 714 -6.70 -25.21 -40.50
C ASN A 714 -5.98 -26.53 -40.88
N PRO A 715 -6.70 -27.56 -41.38
CA PRO A 715 -6.10 -28.83 -41.75
C PRO A 715 -5.10 -28.77 -42.92
N GLN A 716 -5.05 -27.67 -43.69
CA GLN A 716 -4.13 -27.50 -44.82
C GLN A 716 -2.75 -26.99 -44.38
N THR A 717 -2.71 -26.12 -43.37
CA THR A 717 -1.46 -25.57 -42.78
C THR A 717 -1.01 -26.32 -41.53
N GLY A 718 -1.94 -27.00 -40.84
CA GLY A 718 -1.74 -27.56 -39.51
C GLY A 718 -1.77 -26.51 -38.38
N SER A 719 -2.06 -25.24 -38.69
CA SER A 719 -2.11 -24.18 -37.67
C SER A 719 -3.33 -24.31 -36.76
N LYS A 720 -3.16 -23.85 -35.52
CA LYS A 720 -4.20 -23.75 -34.50
C LYS A 720 -4.14 -22.37 -33.87
N GLU A 721 -5.27 -21.68 -33.84
CA GLU A 721 -5.36 -20.31 -33.35
C GLU A 721 -6.55 -20.21 -32.39
N ILE A 722 -6.43 -19.40 -31.34
CA ILE A 722 -7.56 -19.06 -30.47
C ILE A 722 -8.26 -17.82 -30.99
N VAL A 723 -9.60 -17.82 -31.00
CA VAL A 723 -10.39 -16.62 -31.28
C VAL A 723 -10.43 -15.74 -30.02
N LEU A 724 -10.13 -14.46 -30.18
CA LEU A 724 -10.19 -13.44 -29.14
C LEU A 724 -10.96 -12.22 -29.65
N GLN A 725 -11.37 -11.37 -28.73
CA GLN A 725 -12.11 -10.15 -29.00
C GLN A 725 -11.44 -8.95 -28.36
N LYS A 726 -11.63 -7.78 -28.96
CA LYS A 726 -11.45 -6.50 -28.32
C LYS A 726 -12.82 -5.84 -28.10
N GLN A 727 -13.08 -5.42 -26.87
CA GLN A 727 -14.30 -4.66 -26.53
C GLN A 727 -13.95 -3.56 -25.51
N PHE A 728 -14.51 -2.36 -25.66
CA PHE A 728 -14.35 -1.33 -24.63
C PHE A 728 -15.15 -1.72 -23.38
N ARG A 729 -14.49 -1.80 -22.22
CA ARG A 729 -15.10 -2.11 -20.93
C ARG A 729 -15.06 -0.86 -20.03
N PRO A 730 -16.18 -0.14 -19.87
CA PRO A 730 -16.24 1.08 -19.04
C PRO A 730 -15.68 0.94 -17.62
N PRO A 731 -15.86 -0.19 -16.88
CA PRO A 731 -15.32 -0.32 -15.52
C PRO A 731 -13.79 -0.29 -15.40
N VAL A 732 -13.05 -0.49 -16.50
CA VAL A 732 -11.57 -0.46 -16.54
C VAL A 732 -11.02 0.64 -17.45
N GLU A 733 -11.90 1.54 -17.92
CA GLU A 733 -11.65 2.65 -18.85
C GLU A 733 -10.63 2.29 -19.95
N GLY A 734 -10.97 1.28 -20.75
CA GLY A 734 -10.13 0.87 -21.86
C GLY A 734 -10.68 -0.32 -22.64
N VAL A 735 -9.99 -0.63 -23.72
CA VAL A 735 -10.27 -1.79 -24.57
C VAL A 735 -9.65 -3.03 -23.93
N CYS A 736 -10.49 -4.04 -23.67
CA CYS A 736 -10.15 -5.29 -23.04
C CYS A 736 -10.00 -6.41 -24.07
N ILE A 737 -9.01 -7.29 -23.91
CA ILE A 737 -8.82 -8.52 -24.67
C ILE A 737 -9.54 -9.66 -23.95
N GLU A 738 -10.57 -10.22 -24.59
CA GLU A 738 -11.47 -11.21 -23.99
C GLU A 738 -11.61 -12.47 -24.87
N MET A 739 -12.13 -13.55 -24.27
CA MET A 739 -12.67 -14.69 -25.02
C MET A 739 -14.15 -14.42 -25.34
N PRO A 740 -14.67 -14.91 -26.48
CA PRO A 740 -16.10 -14.88 -26.76
C PRO A 740 -16.93 -15.46 -25.60
N ALA A 741 -17.99 -14.79 -25.22
CA ALA A 741 -18.72 -15.08 -23.98
C ALA A 741 -20.11 -14.45 -23.98
N GLY A 742 -21.08 -15.12 -23.40
CA GLY A 742 -22.45 -14.61 -23.35
C GLY A 742 -23.31 -15.21 -22.25
N LEU A 743 -24.58 -14.83 -22.24
CA LEU A 743 -25.51 -15.11 -21.14
C LEU A 743 -26.39 -16.31 -21.48
N LEU A 744 -26.63 -17.15 -20.49
CA LEU A 744 -27.43 -18.34 -20.66
C LEU A 744 -28.90 -17.96 -20.78
N ASP A 745 -29.53 -18.31 -21.89
CA ASP A 745 -30.96 -18.09 -22.06
C ASP A 745 -31.80 -19.13 -21.29
N ALA A 746 -33.03 -18.78 -20.93
CA ALA A 746 -33.87 -19.64 -20.07
C ALA A 746 -34.13 -21.03 -20.70
N ASN A 747 -34.26 -21.08 -22.02
CA ASN A 747 -34.71 -22.25 -22.79
C ASN A 747 -33.58 -23.07 -23.47
N GLU A 748 -32.31 -22.71 -23.29
CA GLU A 748 -31.17 -23.38 -23.94
C GLU A 748 -30.25 -24.16 -22.97
N THR A 749 -29.37 -25.00 -23.52
CA THR A 749 -28.23 -25.61 -22.79
C THR A 749 -26.96 -24.76 -22.92
N LEU A 750 -25.95 -25.03 -22.08
CA LEU A 750 -24.66 -24.33 -22.11
C LEU A 750 -23.94 -24.49 -23.46
N GLU A 751 -24.08 -25.66 -24.08
CA GLU A 751 -23.50 -25.99 -25.40
C GLU A 751 -24.24 -25.27 -26.54
N GLN A 752 -25.55 -25.04 -26.39
CA GLN A 752 -26.33 -24.25 -27.35
C GLN A 752 -25.99 -22.77 -27.23
N CYS A 753 -25.96 -22.24 -25.99
CA CYS A 753 -25.49 -20.89 -25.67
C CYS A 753 -24.11 -20.64 -26.30
N ALA A 754 -23.12 -21.48 -26.01
CA ALA A 754 -21.76 -21.33 -26.53
C ALA A 754 -21.64 -21.38 -28.08
N LEU A 755 -22.54 -22.08 -28.77
CA LEU A 755 -22.56 -22.11 -30.24
C LEU A 755 -23.36 -20.96 -30.85
N ARG A 756 -24.32 -20.41 -30.11
CA ARG A 756 -25.10 -19.22 -30.45
C ARG A 756 -24.22 -17.96 -30.33
N GLU A 757 -23.71 -17.71 -29.12
CA GLU A 757 -22.86 -16.55 -28.79
C GLU A 757 -21.59 -16.49 -29.66
N LEU A 758 -20.93 -17.65 -29.91
CA LEU A 758 -19.77 -17.69 -30.81
C LEU A 758 -20.12 -17.18 -32.22
N LYS A 759 -21.28 -17.58 -32.75
CA LYS A 759 -21.74 -17.16 -34.07
C LYS A 759 -22.17 -15.69 -34.08
N GLU A 760 -22.85 -15.25 -33.03
CA GLU A 760 -23.35 -13.87 -32.89
C GLU A 760 -22.17 -12.89 -32.75
N GLU A 761 -21.24 -13.11 -31.81
CA GLU A 761 -20.12 -12.18 -31.60
C GLU A 761 -19.00 -12.27 -32.65
N THR A 762 -18.70 -13.47 -33.18
CA THR A 762 -17.51 -13.71 -34.01
C THR A 762 -17.80 -14.12 -35.45
N GLY A 763 -19.02 -14.57 -35.75
CA GLY A 763 -19.40 -15.15 -37.04
C GLY A 763 -18.90 -16.57 -37.30
N TYR A 764 -18.03 -17.15 -36.45
CA TYR A 764 -17.56 -18.52 -36.59
C TYR A 764 -18.62 -19.55 -36.16
N ILE A 765 -18.59 -20.72 -36.80
CA ILE A 765 -19.43 -21.87 -36.45
C ILE A 765 -18.53 -23.08 -36.17
N GLY A 766 -18.71 -23.71 -35.01
CA GLY A 766 -17.88 -24.83 -34.57
C GLY A 766 -18.67 -25.99 -33.96
N THR A 767 -17.93 -26.92 -33.37
CA THR A 767 -18.47 -28.08 -32.63
C THR A 767 -17.91 -28.08 -31.21
N VAL A 768 -18.75 -28.25 -30.20
CA VAL A 768 -18.32 -28.35 -28.80
C VAL A 768 -17.48 -29.62 -28.59
N LEU A 769 -16.31 -29.46 -27.99
CA LEU A 769 -15.43 -30.55 -27.58
C LEU A 769 -15.64 -30.95 -26.11
N SER A 770 -15.80 -29.95 -25.23
CA SER A 770 -15.89 -30.14 -23.78
C SER A 770 -16.44 -28.90 -23.09
N SER A 771 -17.00 -29.09 -21.90
CA SER A 771 -17.37 -28.04 -20.95
C SER A 771 -16.62 -28.22 -19.63
N SER A 772 -16.28 -27.12 -18.96
CA SER A 772 -15.65 -27.12 -17.65
C SER A 772 -16.67 -27.33 -16.52
N PRO A 773 -16.22 -27.60 -15.28
CA PRO A 773 -17.01 -27.27 -14.10
C PRO A 773 -17.38 -25.78 -14.08
N MET A 774 -18.43 -25.43 -13.33
CA MET A 774 -18.78 -24.04 -13.06
C MET A 774 -17.63 -23.30 -12.36
N ILE A 775 -17.29 -22.11 -12.84
CA ILE A 775 -16.29 -21.21 -12.27
C ILE A 775 -16.95 -19.91 -11.80
N PHE A 776 -16.44 -19.31 -10.74
CA PHE A 776 -16.85 -17.97 -10.26
C PHE A 776 -15.82 -16.94 -10.73
N ASN A 777 -16.28 -15.81 -11.26
CA ASN A 777 -15.39 -14.84 -11.91
C ASN A 777 -14.55 -14.06 -10.89
N ASP A 778 -15.17 -13.62 -9.79
CA ASP A 778 -14.51 -13.12 -8.58
C ASP A 778 -15.37 -13.50 -7.37
N PRO A 779 -15.05 -14.60 -6.66
CA PRO A 779 -15.84 -15.07 -5.51
C PRO A 779 -15.62 -14.26 -4.22
N GLY A 780 -14.71 -13.28 -4.21
CA GLY A 780 -14.59 -12.32 -3.11
C GLY A 780 -15.57 -11.15 -3.27
N PHE A 781 -15.77 -10.70 -4.51
CA PHE A 781 -16.61 -9.54 -4.85
C PHE A 781 -18.04 -9.89 -5.26
N CYS A 782 -18.26 -11.03 -5.93
CA CYS A 782 -19.54 -11.31 -6.60
C CYS A 782 -19.92 -12.80 -6.64
N ASN A 783 -21.21 -13.08 -6.86
CA ASN A 783 -21.69 -14.44 -7.11
C ASN A 783 -21.79 -14.80 -8.61
N THR A 784 -21.21 -13.96 -9.50
CA THR A 784 -21.26 -14.17 -10.95
C THR A 784 -20.41 -15.38 -11.35
N ASN A 785 -21.00 -16.29 -12.11
CA ASN A 785 -20.37 -17.54 -12.52
C ASN A 785 -20.52 -17.79 -14.03
N THR A 786 -19.67 -18.67 -14.56
CA THR A 786 -19.73 -19.12 -15.95
C THR A 786 -19.31 -20.59 -16.07
N VAL A 787 -19.53 -21.20 -17.23
CA VAL A 787 -18.84 -22.43 -17.66
C VAL A 787 -17.99 -22.11 -18.89
N ILE A 788 -16.76 -22.62 -18.93
CA ILE A 788 -15.90 -22.54 -20.11
C ILE A 788 -16.27 -23.70 -21.05
N VAL A 789 -16.68 -23.38 -22.27
CA VAL A 789 -16.96 -24.35 -23.33
C VAL A 789 -15.84 -24.28 -24.36
N THR A 790 -15.19 -25.41 -24.65
CA THR A 790 -14.17 -25.49 -25.70
C THR A 790 -14.85 -25.87 -27.01
N VAL A 791 -14.66 -25.05 -28.05
CA VAL A 791 -15.28 -25.21 -29.37
C VAL A 791 -14.21 -25.36 -30.44
N GLU A 792 -14.38 -26.33 -31.33
CA GLU A 792 -13.54 -26.54 -32.49
C GLU A 792 -14.15 -25.89 -33.74
N VAL A 793 -13.42 -24.95 -34.34
CA VAL A 793 -13.81 -24.26 -35.58
C VAL A 793 -12.96 -24.82 -36.72
N ASP A 794 -13.60 -25.54 -37.65
CA ASP A 794 -12.93 -26.14 -38.80
C ASP A 794 -12.95 -25.18 -40.02
N MET A 795 -11.77 -24.82 -40.51
CA MET A 795 -11.60 -23.98 -41.70
C MET A 795 -11.88 -24.72 -43.03
N THR A 796 -12.22 -26.02 -43.02
CA THR A 796 -12.77 -26.68 -44.21
C THR A 796 -14.26 -26.40 -44.44
N ASP A 797 -14.98 -25.91 -43.43
CA ASP A 797 -16.33 -25.40 -43.60
C ASP A 797 -16.30 -24.02 -44.28
N ALA A 798 -16.96 -23.91 -45.43
CA ALA A 798 -17.00 -22.67 -46.21
C ALA A 798 -17.55 -21.46 -45.45
N ARG A 799 -18.32 -21.68 -44.37
CA ARG A 799 -18.87 -20.62 -43.50
C ARG A 799 -17.79 -19.95 -42.65
N ASN A 800 -16.71 -20.65 -42.31
CA ASN A 800 -15.63 -20.17 -41.46
C ASN A 800 -14.51 -19.44 -42.24
N ILE A 801 -14.54 -19.43 -43.58
CA ILE A 801 -13.47 -18.84 -44.41
C ILE A 801 -13.45 -17.31 -44.34
N ASN A 802 -14.62 -16.69 -44.17
CA ASN A 802 -14.77 -15.25 -43.96
C ASN A 802 -16.00 -15.05 -43.04
N PRO A 803 -15.86 -15.25 -41.72
CA PRO A 803 -16.97 -15.14 -40.78
C PRO A 803 -17.53 -13.72 -40.77
N VAL A 804 -18.82 -13.60 -40.47
CA VAL A 804 -19.53 -12.32 -40.32
C VAL A 804 -20.35 -12.41 -39.04
N SER A 805 -20.07 -11.52 -38.09
CA SER A 805 -20.79 -11.43 -36.83
C SER A 805 -22.19 -10.83 -37.01
N GLU A 806 -23.08 -11.12 -36.06
CA GLU A 806 -24.49 -10.72 -36.03
C GLU A 806 -24.78 -9.94 -34.74
N LEU A 807 -23.93 -8.95 -34.44
CA LEU A 807 -23.93 -8.10 -33.24
C LEU A 807 -25.23 -7.30 -33.05
N GLU A 808 -25.61 -7.04 -31.79
CA GLU A 808 -26.69 -6.09 -31.46
C GLU A 808 -26.29 -4.62 -31.78
N GLU A 809 -27.29 -3.73 -31.91
CA GLU A 809 -27.10 -2.29 -32.24
C GLU A 809 -26.20 -1.52 -31.24
N ASN A 810 -25.93 -2.08 -30.06
CA ASN A 810 -25.13 -1.46 -28.99
C ASN A 810 -23.78 -2.16 -28.77
N GLU A 811 -23.43 -3.15 -29.60
CA GLU A 811 -22.24 -3.99 -29.41
C GLU A 811 -21.11 -3.60 -30.36
N PHE A 812 -19.95 -3.29 -29.78
CA PHE A 812 -18.76 -2.87 -30.49
C PHE A 812 -17.64 -3.87 -30.20
N ILE A 813 -17.56 -4.93 -31.00
CA ILE A 813 -16.63 -6.06 -30.83
C ILE A 813 -15.73 -6.17 -32.06
N GLU A 814 -14.41 -6.14 -31.86
CA GLU A 814 -13.41 -6.46 -32.88
C GLU A 814 -12.89 -7.89 -32.65
N THR A 815 -13.32 -8.85 -33.46
CA THR A 815 -12.84 -10.25 -33.40
C THR A 815 -11.51 -10.42 -34.14
N PHE A 816 -10.57 -11.16 -33.54
CA PHE A 816 -9.28 -11.53 -34.13
C PHE A 816 -8.84 -12.95 -33.70
N THR A 817 -7.76 -13.47 -34.29
CA THR A 817 -7.17 -14.77 -33.90
C THR A 817 -5.71 -14.64 -33.49
N VAL A 818 -5.24 -15.53 -32.61
CA VAL A 818 -3.85 -15.61 -32.14
C VAL A 818 -3.33 -17.06 -32.23
N PRO A 819 -2.16 -17.31 -32.85
CA PRO A 819 -1.54 -18.64 -32.88
C PRO A 819 -1.25 -19.20 -31.48
N LEU A 820 -1.70 -20.44 -31.23
CA LEU A 820 -1.59 -21.08 -29.91
C LEU A 820 -0.14 -21.31 -29.43
N ASP A 821 0.83 -21.34 -30.34
CA ASP A 821 2.25 -21.50 -30.01
C ASP A 821 2.91 -20.23 -29.47
N LYS A 822 2.28 -19.06 -29.74
CA LYS A 822 2.68 -17.71 -29.35
C LYS A 822 1.68 -16.99 -28.43
N PHE A 823 0.65 -17.69 -27.95
CA PHE A 823 -0.52 -17.05 -27.32
C PHE A 823 -0.13 -16.19 -26.11
N TYR A 824 0.83 -16.64 -25.28
CA TYR A 824 1.34 -15.84 -24.17
C TYR A 824 2.10 -14.60 -24.64
N GLU A 825 3.02 -14.79 -25.60
CA GLU A 825 3.86 -13.74 -26.16
C GLU A 825 3.02 -12.62 -26.78
N SER A 826 1.96 -12.94 -27.52
CA SER A 826 1.04 -11.94 -28.09
C SER A 826 0.13 -11.24 -27.07
N LEU A 827 -0.15 -11.84 -25.90
CA LEU A 827 -0.82 -11.11 -24.81
C LEU A 827 0.11 -10.09 -24.15
N VAL A 828 1.41 -10.38 -24.05
CA VAL A 828 2.42 -9.40 -23.60
C VAL A 828 2.50 -8.24 -24.60
N GLU A 829 2.61 -8.54 -25.91
CA GLU A 829 2.61 -7.51 -26.98
C GLU A 829 1.35 -6.63 -26.93
N LEU A 830 0.16 -7.20 -26.64
CA LEU A 830 -1.09 -6.44 -26.49
C LEU A 830 -1.13 -5.61 -25.19
N HIS A 831 -0.59 -6.13 -24.09
CA HIS A 831 -0.49 -5.36 -22.85
C HIS A 831 0.44 -4.15 -22.99
N GLU A 832 1.58 -4.31 -23.68
CA GLU A 832 2.51 -3.22 -24.01
C GLU A 832 1.88 -2.15 -24.93
N GLN A 833 0.90 -2.53 -25.75
CA GLN A 833 0.06 -1.61 -26.53
C GLN A 833 -1.03 -0.88 -25.70
N GLY A 834 -1.13 -1.16 -24.40
CA GLY A 834 -2.06 -0.51 -23.47
C GLY A 834 -3.42 -1.20 -23.31
N TYR A 835 -3.67 -2.30 -24.01
CA TYR A 835 -4.91 -3.08 -23.85
C TYR A 835 -5.00 -3.69 -22.45
N LYS A 836 -6.23 -3.80 -21.92
CA LYS A 836 -6.51 -4.55 -20.69
C LYS A 836 -6.64 -6.04 -21.05
N LEU A 837 -6.30 -6.94 -20.14
CA LEU A 837 -6.42 -8.39 -20.36
C LEU A 837 -7.46 -8.97 -19.40
N ASP A 838 -8.40 -9.77 -19.91
CA ASP A 838 -9.31 -10.54 -19.06
C ASP A 838 -8.57 -11.66 -18.30
N ALA A 839 -8.94 -11.88 -17.04
CA ALA A 839 -8.28 -12.84 -16.17
C ALA A 839 -8.38 -14.29 -16.69
N ARG A 840 -9.45 -14.67 -17.39
CA ARG A 840 -9.62 -16.00 -17.99
C ARG A 840 -8.69 -16.16 -19.20
N VAL A 841 -8.56 -15.13 -20.03
CA VAL A 841 -7.60 -15.07 -21.14
C VAL A 841 -6.17 -15.27 -20.62
N GLN A 842 -5.74 -14.47 -19.64
CA GLN A 842 -4.38 -14.53 -19.10
C GLN A 842 -4.10 -15.86 -18.38
N ASN A 843 -5.06 -16.37 -17.59
CA ASN A 843 -4.88 -17.64 -16.86
C ASN A 843 -4.72 -18.85 -17.81
N VAL A 844 -5.40 -18.86 -18.96
CA VAL A 844 -5.24 -19.93 -19.96
C VAL A 844 -3.87 -19.83 -20.65
N ALA A 845 -3.44 -18.61 -21.02
CA ALA A 845 -2.12 -18.40 -21.62
C ALA A 845 -0.96 -18.75 -20.67
N GLU A 846 -1.06 -18.35 -19.40
CA GLU A 846 -0.10 -18.71 -18.36
C GLU A 846 -0.09 -20.22 -18.07
N GLY A 847 -1.27 -20.85 -18.00
CA GLY A 847 -1.38 -22.31 -17.86
C GLY A 847 -0.71 -23.05 -19.03
N MET A 848 -0.88 -22.56 -20.26
CA MET A 848 -0.20 -23.11 -21.44
C MET A 848 1.31 -22.88 -21.40
N ARG A 849 1.79 -21.69 -21.01
CA ARG A 849 3.22 -21.38 -20.85
C ARG A 849 3.87 -22.26 -19.79
N LEU A 850 3.23 -22.40 -18.63
CA LEU A 850 3.71 -23.22 -17.53
C LEU A 850 3.76 -24.71 -17.90
N ALA A 851 2.73 -25.22 -18.58
CA ALA A 851 2.76 -26.58 -19.13
C ALA A 851 3.92 -26.77 -20.14
N LYS A 852 4.13 -25.79 -21.03
CA LYS A 852 5.24 -25.74 -22.01
C LYS A 852 6.63 -25.65 -21.33
N SER A 853 6.73 -25.19 -20.08
CA SER A 853 8.00 -25.15 -19.31
C SER A 853 8.17 -26.26 -18.27
N LEU A 854 7.15 -27.08 -18.01
CA LEU A 854 7.21 -28.21 -17.06
C LEU A 854 7.15 -29.59 -17.73
N LEU A 855 6.72 -29.65 -19.00
CA LEU A 855 6.56 -30.89 -19.78
C LEU A 855 7.56 -31.04 -20.95
N ASN A 856 8.46 -30.08 -21.12
CA ASN A 856 9.62 -30.12 -22.02
C ASN A 856 10.92 -30.08 -21.21
#